data_AF-A0A1I8ENQ1-F1
#
_entry.id   AF-A0A1I8ENQ1-F1
#
_cell.length_a   1.000
_cell.length_b   1.000
_cell.length_c   1.000
_cell.angle_alpha   90.00
_cell.angle_beta   90.00
_cell.angle_gamma   90.00
#
_symmetry.space_group_name_H-M   'P 1'
#
loop_
_entity.id
_entity.type
_entity.pdbx_description
1 polymer ?
#
loop_
_entity_poly.entity_id
_entity_poly.type
_entity_poly.pdbx_seq_one_letter_code
_entity_poly.pdbx_strand_id
1 'polypeptide(L)'
;MMEQLEDLQRSYVSCCFGRSNWLAHAIYTWKIALDHGRAYKLAMGVLCSLSAVDSYYSIYDFKAVDVMLQLYTVILDDKLFENEDSQYFKYGLVAYLDTRLFIDMNEVFDSKLFNNLHKKLLTMMHGMNFEQWLMRSMMLCNKTTSPSRRAALSSVAVVLISKYTNISQMAWNAILSFLLSEENASGASSNVSKMDMLGETIAQNKSVLWRNFIADHSFDSVSIFKLCINSLKIFFSWDCRRAFLDLLLAVLRKVPISWMIEQSIEVVLAVASEEKKTLNYISVINDVLAICTLECTLRTQGVDKIALETVEKLCGESEQNVQIAVVLSDAFYQAKEFLCTAWFPLLIKMCAFGPVCKKDTAVLNLAVQMAYAMEKSLPTANYEKLHECAQYSRLRALQTVSWISKNRCGSADKFIQEAFVMMETLDASKNKSFGMSLAHRKKTRLSQLLLLIYGFASREILEKLELFCIKCLKDPVQQPSIRLLVSWILVRLYCNNEDAFQKFIGIEKELAAARIGSISSWIAILLHVTKINRTDAAFTQCFTLFHPWCTAQNFTVRCTSLAALKLLWNIVGNKLRDQFHYLRCIIEFDAEKAGNTKRIIDRLCNDFYFAYLDENADYSLETVLTILPEKVGLTAQDTITSHLLKYISMDDFACVRSDSSNLSQYPSFVFGQTQVQRHQQIHEPDGLSDISVIQRKFNAVSVNRALLEGVSLIVVASLLDKAANLGGICRTCEVLGVEKLIVADLAKIKDRDFMALSMSSENWMNLEESRPEELPNLLLSFRNSGYVIIGAEQTTNSTPLHKIRFPSKMVLLLGNEKEGIPMHLLGYLDKTVEVLQIGHTRSLNVHVTGALLIYRFFEEFIATKT
;
A
#
# COMPACT_ATOMS: atom_id res chain seq x y z
N MET A 1 -8.06 -9.81 87.24
CA MET A 1 -7.56 -9.52 85.87
C MET A 1 -8.59 -9.87 84.79
N MET A 2 -9.18 -11.07 84.76
CA MET A 2 -10.32 -11.39 83.87
C MET A 2 -11.57 -10.56 84.21
N GLU A 3 -11.92 -10.43 85.50
CA GLU A 3 -13.01 -9.54 85.95
C GLU A 3 -12.77 -8.07 85.58
N GLN A 4 -11.53 -7.59 85.66
CA GLN A 4 -11.19 -6.20 85.28
C GLN A 4 -11.30 -5.94 83.78
N LEU A 5 -11.12 -6.98 82.94
CA LEU A 5 -11.31 -6.91 81.49
C LEU A 5 -12.79 -6.98 81.12
N GLU A 6 -13.58 -7.78 81.82
CA GLU A 6 -15.05 -7.82 81.67
C GLU A 6 -15.70 -6.53 82.18
N ASP A 7 -15.20 -5.92 83.24
CA ASP A 7 -15.64 -4.61 83.72
C ASP A 7 -15.23 -3.46 82.79
N LEU A 8 -14.06 -3.56 82.15
CA LEU A 8 -13.67 -2.64 81.06
C LEU A 8 -14.56 -2.82 79.84
N GLN A 9 -14.93 -4.06 79.49
CA GLN A 9 -15.81 -4.37 78.37
C GLN A 9 -17.25 -3.90 78.64
N ARG A 10 -17.76 -4.07 79.86
CA ARG A 10 -19.07 -3.52 80.30
C ARG A 10 -19.06 -2.00 80.36
N SER A 11 -17.97 -1.38 80.85
CA SER A 11 -17.79 0.08 80.83
C SER A 11 -17.66 0.63 79.42
N TYR A 12 -17.00 -0.09 78.51
CA TYR A 12 -16.89 0.26 77.08
C TYR A 12 -18.25 0.24 76.40
N VAL A 13 -19.04 -0.82 76.60
CA VAL A 13 -20.41 -0.92 76.07
C VAL A 13 -21.28 0.19 76.66
N SER A 14 -21.22 0.44 77.97
CA SER A 14 -21.98 1.51 78.65
C SER A 14 -21.61 2.94 78.19
N CYS A 15 -20.33 3.23 77.94
CA CYS A 15 -19.87 4.55 77.51
C CYS A 15 -20.20 4.88 76.05
N CYS A 16 -20.21 3.86 75.18
CA CYS A 16 -20.57 4.03 73.76
C CYS A 16 -22.04 4.42 73.55
N PHE A 17 -22.93 4.12 74.51
CA PHE A 17 -24.34 4.53 74.44
C PHE A 17 -24.59 6.02 74.77
N GLY A 18 -23.59 6.78 75.25
CA GLY A 18 -23.85 8.05 75.96
C GLY A 18 -23.23 9.35 75.43
N ARG A 19 -22.00 9.40 74.87
CA ARG A 19 -21.34 10.70 74.56
C ARG A 19 -20.35 10.68 73.38
N SER A 20 -20.16 11.87 72.81
CA SER A 20 -19.40 12.30 71.62
C SER A 20 -17.88 12.03 71.56
N ASN A 21 -17.32 11.12 72.37
CA ASN A 21 -15.86 10.86 72.40
C ASN A 21 -15.49 9.37 72.45
N TRP A 22 -16.33 8.51 71.88
CA TRP A 22 -16.15 7.06 71.79
C TRP A 22 -14.90 6.64 70.99
N LEU A 23 -14.50 7.43 69.98
CA LEU A 23 -13.34 7.14 69.13
C LEU A 23 -12.01 7.12 69.90
N ALA A 24 -11.84 8.06 70.85
CA ALA A 24 -10.66 8.12 71.70
C ALA A 24 -10.58 6.91 72.65
N HIS A 25 -11.73 6.43 73.15
CA HIS A 25 -11.80 5.24 74.00
C HIS A 25 -11.51 3.96 73.21
N ALA A 26 -12.03 3.82 71.98
CA ALA A 26 -11.70 2.70 71.10
C ALA A 26 -10.19 2.63 70.82
N ILE A 27 -9.55 3.76 70.50
CA ILE A 27 -8.10 3.85 70.26
C ILE A 27 -7.28 3.52 71.52
N TYR A 28 -7.69 4.00 72.70
CA TYR A 28 -7.00 3.69 73.96
C TYR A 28 -7.13 2.22 74.37
N THR A 29 -8.32 1.65 74.24
CA THR A 29 -8.57 0.23 74.57
C THR A 29 -7.82 -0.67 73.58
N TRP A 30 -7.72 -0.25 72.32
CA TRP A 30 -6.91 -0.89 71.29
C TRP A 30 -5.41 -0.87 71.60
N LYS A 31 -4.87 0.29 71.98
CA LYS A 31 -3.46 0.46 72.39
C LYS A 31 -3.10 -0.48 73.53
N ILE A 32 -3.95 -0.55 74.56
CA ILE A 32 -3.77 -1.44 75.72
C ILE A 32 -3.81 -2.91 75.29
N ALA A 33 -4.72 -3.30 74.41
CA ALA A 33 -4.81 -4.68 73.93
C ALA A 33 -3.63 -5.07 73.01
N LEU A 34 -3.08 -4.11 72.25
CA LEU A 34 -1.88 -4.28 71.42
C LEU A 34 -0.63 -4.51 72.28
N ASP A 35 -0.44 -3.68 73.31
CA ASP A 35 0.71 -3.78 74.23
C ASP A 35 0.72 -5.09 75.05
N HIS A 36 -0.41 -5.79 75.14
CA HIS A 36 -0.55 -7.06 75.87
C HIS A 36 -0.75 -8.28 74.96
N GLY A 37 -0.55 -8.15 73.64
CA GLY A 37 -0.67 -9.26 72.69
C GLY A 37 -2.09 -9.85 72.56
N ARG A 38 -3.14 -9.10 72.95
CA ARG A 38 -4.55 -9.54 72.96
C ARG A 38 -5.47 -8.68 72.09
N ALA A 39 -4.91 -7.81 71.25
CA ALA A 39 -5.64 -6.96 70.30
C ALA A 39 -6.67 -7.75 69.47
N TYR A 40 -6.34 -8.99 69.09
CA TYR A 40 -7.22 -9.88 68.35
C TYR A 40 -8.54 -10.23 69.08
N LYS A 41 -8.49 -10.63 70.36
CA LYS A 41 -9.70 -10.98 71.13
C LYS A 41 -10.62 -9.78 71.36
N LEU A 42 -10.03 -8.60 71.55
CA LEU A 42 -10.78 -7.35 71.68
C LEU A 42 -11.41 -6.94 70.34
N ALA A 43 -10.68 -7.06 69.23
CA ALA A 43 -11.20 -6.80 67.88
C ALA A 43 -12.39 -7.70 67.55
N MET A 44 -12.26 -9.00 67.81
CA MET A 44 -13.33 -9.99 67.63
C MET A 44 -14.53 -9.70 68.55
N GLY A 45 -14.29 -9.41 69.83
CA GLY A 45 -15.37 -9.06 70.76
C GLY A 45 -16.14 -7.81 70.33
N VAL A 46 -15.46 -6.77 69.86
CA VAL A 46 -16.08 -5.53 69.38
C VAL A 46 -16.84 -5.75 68.07
N LEU A 47 -16.27 -6.49 67.11
CA LEU A 47 -16.96 -6.78 65.85
C LEU A 47 -18.15 -7.74 66.00
N CYS A 48 -18.05 -8.77 66.84
CA CYS A 48 -19.19 -9.64 67.15
C CYS A 48 -20.28 -8.90 67.92
N SER A 49 -19.91 -7.94 68.79
CA SER A 49 -20.88 -7.09 69.47
C SER A 49 -21.56 -6.10 68.52
N LEU A 50 -20.83 -5.60 67.52
CA LEU A 50 -21.38 -4.74 66.47
C LEU A 50 -22.26 -5.51 65.47
N SER A 51 -21.95 -6.78 65.19
CA SER A 51 -22.79 -7.64 64.34
C SER A 51 -24.01 -8.21 65.05
N ALA A 52 -23.97 -8.36 66.38
CA ALA A 52 -25.10 -8.88 67.16
C ALA A 52 -26.22 -7.84 67.38
N VAL A 53 -25.96 -6.55 67.13
CA VAL A 53 -26.93 -5.45 67.29
C VAL A 53 -27.47 -5.05 65.91
N ASP A 54 -28.05 -6.03 65.21
CA ASP A 54 -28.33 -5.98 63.77
C ASP A 54 -29.70 -5.33 63.42
N SER A 55 -30.15 -4.31 64.16
CA SER A 55 -31.48 -3.70 63.86
C SER A 55 -31.72 -2.22 64.24
N TYR A 56 -30.79 -1.49 64.84
CA TYR A 56 -31.12 -0.17 65.44
C TYR A 56 -30.17 1.01 65.16
N TYR A 57 -29.16 0.88 64.31
CA TYR A 57 -28.19 1.97 64.12
C TYR A 57 -28.48 2.89 62.92
N SER A 58 -28.24 4.19 63.13
CA SER A 58 -28.34 5.25 62.11
C SER A 58 -26.99 5.47 61.41
N ILE A 59 -26.99 6.17 60.29
CA ILE A 59 -25.83 6.43 59.40
C ILE A 59 -24.55 6.96 60.12
N TYR A 60 -24.68 7.51 61.33
CA TYR A 60 -23.56 8.05 62.11
C TYR A 60 -22.62 6.99 62.72
N ASP A 61 -23.06 5.74 62.90
CA ASP A 61 -22.24 4.67 63.51
C ASP A 61 -21.24 4.00 62.57
N PHE A 62 -21.37 4.23 61.27
CA PHE A 62 -20.48 3.61 60.28
C PHE A 62 -19.08 4.25 60.23
N LYS A 63 -18.93 5.51 60.67
CA LYS A 63 -17.59 6.12 60.84
C LYS A 63 -16.75 5.38 61.89
N ALA A 64 -17.39 4.75 62.87
CA ALA A 64 -16.72 3.95 63.90
C ALA A 64 -16.11 2.68 63.34
N VAL A 65 -16.90 1.96 62.55
CA VAL A 65 -16.44 0.72 61.96
C VAL A 65 -15.44 0.98 60.84
N ASP A 66 -15.56 2.09 60.09
CA ASP A 66 -14.57 2.51 59.09
C ASP A 66 -13.19 2.82 59.72
N VAL A 67 -13.14 3.46 60.89
CA VAL A 67 -11.86 3.69 61.60
C VAL A 67 -11.28 2.38 62.16
N MET A 68 -12.12 1.50 62.71
CA MET A 68 -11.68 0.18 63.19
C MET A 68 -11.15 -0.71 62.04
N LEU A 69 -11.79 -0.64 60.87
CA LEU A 69 -11.34 -1.28 59.64
C LEU A 69 -10.01 -0.71 59.14
N GLN A 70 -9.84 0.62 59.15
CA GLN A 70 -8.58 1.26 58.77
C GLN A 70 -7.44 0.85 59.70
N LEU A 71 -7.65 0.88 61.02
CA LEU A 71 -6.69 0.46 62.03
C LEU A 71 -6.31 -1.03 61.88
N TYR A 72 -7.25 -1.90 61.51
CA TYR A 72 -6.97 -3.32 61.28
C TYR A 72 -6.28 -3.57 59.93
N THR A 73 -6.57 -2.80 58.89
CA THR A 73 -5.88 -2.93 57.60
C THR A 73 -4.40 -2.56 57.65
N VAL A 74 -4.00 -1.72 58.61
CA VAL A 74 -2.59 -1.44 58.91
C VAL A 74 -1.88 -2.68 59.49
N ILE A 75 -2.62 -3.63 60.10
CA ILE A 75 -2.07 -4.83 60.73
C ILE A 75 -1.91 -5.99 59.73
N LEU A 76 -2.71 -6.03 58.66
CA LEU A 76 -2.64 -7.07 57.63
C LEU A 76 -1.37 -7.04 56.76
N ASP A 77 -0.60 -5.95 56.81
CA ASP A 77 0.73 -5.89 56.19
C ASP A 77 1.77 -6.71 56.99
N ASP A 78 1.51 -7.01 58.26
CA ASP A 78 2.31 -7.96 59.03
C ASP A 78 1.74 -9.38 58.85
N LYS A 79 2.56 -10.27 58.29
CA LYS A 79 2.28 -11.69 57.97
C LYS A 79 2.01 -12.58 59.19
N LEU A 80 1.16 -12.14 60.10
CA LEU A 80 0.62 -12.96 61.18
C LEU A 80 -0.73 -13.51 60.68
N PHE A 81 -1.06 -14.76 61.03
CA PHE A 81 -2.38 -15.42 60.93
C PHE A 81 -2.60 -16.41 59.76
N GLU A 82 -2.31 -17.69 60.06
CA GLU A 82 -2.75 -18.90 59.33
C GLU A 82 -3.79 -19.74 60.11
N ASN A 83 -4.44 -19.22 61.17
CA ASN A 83 -5.35 -20.00 62.05
C ASN A 83 -6.85 -19.87 61.71
N GLU A 84 -7.65 -20.87 62.12
CA GLU A 84 -9.12 -21.00 61.95
C GLU A 84 -9.92 -19.76 62.41
N ASP A 85 -9.46 -19.06 63.45
CA ASP A 85 -10.15 -17.86 63.95
C ASP A 85 -10.12 -16.68 62.94
N SER A 86 -9.20 -16.70 61.95
CA SER A 86 -9.18 -15.73 60.84
C SER A 86 -10.38 -15.86 59.90
N GLN A 87 -11.01 -17.04 59.81
CA GLN A 87 -12.19 -17.25 58.98
C GLN A 87 -13.42 -16.54 59.57
N TYR A 88 -13.66 -16.63 60.88
CA TYR A 88 -14.80 -15.98 61.53
C TYR A 88 -14.77 -14.45 61.41
N PHE A 89 -13.58 -13.84 61.51
CA PHE A 89 -13.40 -12.41 61.26
C PHE A 89 -13.68 -12.06 59.79
N LYS A 90 -13.18 -12.86 58.83
CA LYS A 90 -13.51 -12.69 57.40
C LYS A 90 -15.02 -12.73 57.18
N TYR A 91 -15.75 -13.63 57.83
CA TYR A 91 -17.22 -13.69 57.76
C TYR A 91 -17.90 -12.44 58.36
N GLY A 92 -17.45 -11.95 59.51
CA GLY A 92 -17.98 -10.73 60.13
C GLY A 92 -17.67 -9.46 59.33
N LEU A 93 -16.48 -9.36 58.75
CA LEU A 93 -16.09 -8.25 57.87
C LEU A 93 -16.91 -8.25 56.58
N VAL A 94 -17.08 -9.42 55.98
CA VAL A 94 -17.91 -9.61 54.80
C VAL A 94 -19.36 -9.26 55.12
N ALA A 95 -19.90 -9.70 56.26
CA ALA A 95 -21.25 -9.33 56.70
C ALA A 95 -21.41 -7.82 56.92
N TYR A 96 -20.44 -7.16 57.58
CA TYR A 96 -20.45 -5.69 57.75
C TYR A 96 -20.37 -4.95 56.40
N LEU A 97 -19.50 -5.40 55.49
CA LEU A 97 -19.37 -4.82 54.17
C LEU A 97 -20.62 -5.10 53.32
N ASP A 98 -21.26 -6.27 53.47
CA ASP A 98 -22.59 -6.59 52.95
C ASP A 98 -23.61 -5.54 53.43
N THR A 99 -23.70 -5.36 54.75
CA THR A 99 -24.62 -4.41 55.38
C THR A 99 -24.35 -2.98 54.92
N ARG A 100 -23.08 -2.54 54.81
CA ARG A 100 -22.70 -1.20 54.34
C ARG A 100 -22.96 -0.99 52.84
N LEU A 101 -22.64 -1.99 52.01
CA LEU A 101 -22.90 -1.97 50.56
C LEU A 101 -24.39 -1.95 50.26
N PHE A 102 -25.22 -2.55 51.12
CA PHE A 102 -26.62 -2.84 50.84
C PHE A 102 -27.66 -2.01 51.64
N ILE A 103 -27.30 -1.35 52.75
CA ILE A 103 -28.21 -0.49 53.53
C ILE A 103 -28.42 0.92 52.95
N ASP A 104 -27.55 1.41 52.07
CA ASP A 104 -27.57 2.82 51.64
C ASP A 104 -28.69 3.11 50.61
N MET A 105 -29.96 3.02 51.03
CA MET A 105 -31.13 3.09 50.15
C MET A 105 -31.55 4.52 49.78
N ASN A 106 -30.94 5.60 50.31
CA ASN A 106 -31.44 6.97 50.08
C ASN A 106 -30.44 8.15 50.08
N GLU A 107 -29.11 7.99 50.22
CA GLU A 107 -28.17 9.14 50.12
C GLU A 107 -26.90 8.88 49.26
N VAL A 108 -26.12 9.96 49.05
CA VAL A 108 -25.04 10.13 48.07
C VAL A 108 -23.97 9.04 48.14
N PHE A 109 -23.82 8.25 47.07
CA PHE A 109 -22.81 7.20 46.93
C PHE A 109 -21.36 7.74 46.92
N ASP A 110 -20.54 7.36 47.90
CA ASP A 110 -19.11 7.68 47.97
C ASP A 110 -18.25 6.63 47.23
N SER A 111 -17.85 6.98 46.00
CA SER A 111 -17.05 6.10 45.13
C SER A 111 -15.62 5.87 45.60
N LYS A 112 -15.01 6.80 46.35
CA LYS A 112 -13.64 6.64 46.86
C LYS A 112 -13.61 5.64 47.99
N LEU A 113 -14.57 5.74 48.90
CA LEU A 113 -14.72 4.79 50.00
C LEU A 113 -15.01 3.39 49.47
N PHE A 114 -15.93 3.27 48.51
CA PHE A 114 -16.26 2.00 47.85
C PHE A 114 -15.03 1.34 47.22
N ASN A 115 -14.26 2.06 46.40
CA ASN A 115 -13.10 1.50 45.70
C ASN A 115 -12.00 1.02 46.66
N ASN A 116 -11.78 1.76 47.75
CA ASN A 116 -10.81 1.38 48.79
C ASN A 116 -11.26 0.13 49.56
N LEU A 117 -12.54 0.04 49.91
CA LEU A 117 -13.09 -1.13 50.59
C LEU A 117 -13.09 -2.35 49.65
N HIS A 118 -13.48 -2.18 48.39
CA HIS A 118 -13.54 -3.25 47.40
C HIS A 118 -12.17 -3.87 47.08
N LYS A 119 -11.12 -3.05 46.88
CA LYS A 119 -9.75 -3.55 46.67
C LYS A 119 -9.26 -4.42 47.83
N LYS A 120 -9.57 -4.01 49.07
CA LYS A 120 -9.20 -4.75 50.29
C LYS A 120 -10.02 -6.03 50.48
N LEU A 121 -11.28 -6.02 50.04
CA LEU A 121 -12.17 -7.18 50.04
C LEU A 121 -11.68 -8.28 49.08
N LEU A 122 -11.24 -7.90 47.88
CA LEU A 122 -10.71 -8.81 46.86
C LEU A 122 -9.44 -9.55 47.30
N THR A 123 -8.64 -8.97 48.20
CA THR A 123 -7.48 -9.62 48.82
C THR A 123 -7.87 -10.56 49.96
N MET A 124 -9.03 -10.36 50.61
CA MET A 124 -9.46 -11.15 51.77
C MET A 124 -10.33 -12.37 51.41
N MET A 125 -11.00 -12.34 50.24
CA MET A 125 -11.99 -13.34 49.80
C MET A 125 -11.44 -14.74 49.42
N HIS A 126 -10.17 -15.06 49.65
CA HIS A 126 -9.67 -16.42 49.43
C HIS A 126 -10.38 -17.42 50.37
N GLY A 127 -11.24 -18.27 49.78
CA GLY A 127 -11.94 -19.37 50.47
C GLY A 127 -13.41 -19.13 50.84
N MET A 128 -14.05 -18.03 50.41
CA MET A 128 -15.45 -17.73 50.72
C MET A 128 -16.40 -18.04 49.55
N ASN A 129 -17.71 -18.12 49.84
CA ASN A 129 -18.77 -18.57 48.92
C ASN A 129 -19.05 -17.51 47.82
N PHE A 130 -18.13 -17.43 46.87
CA PHE A 130 -18.06 -16.51 45.72
C PHE A 130 -19.42 -16.26 45.04
N GLU A 131 -20.19 -17.32 44.81
CA GLU A 131 -21.46 -17.24 44.09
C GLU A 131 -22.53 -16.43 44.83
N GLN A 132 -22.57 -16.47 46.16
CA GLN A 132 -23.53 -15.69 46.94
C GLN A 132 -23.28 -14.19 46.78
N TRP A 133 -22.01 -13.79 46.75
CA TRP A 133 -21.59 -12.41 46.59
C TRP A 133 -21.88 -11.89 45.18
N LEU A 134 -21.61 -12.71 44.17
CA LEU A 134 -21.96 -12.43 42.79
C LEU A 134 -23.49 -12.25 42.65
N MET A 135 -24.29 -13.19 43.15
CA MET A 135 -25.75 -13.11 43.10
C MET A 135 -26.32 -11.88 43.80
N ARG A 136 -25.85 -11.55 45.01
CA ARG A 136 -26.30 -10.36 45.76
C ARG A 136 -25.93 -9.08 45.03
N SER A 137 -24.69 -8.98 44.55
CA SER A 137 -24.21 -7.81 43.79
C SER A 137 -25.09 -7.57 42.56
N MET A 138 -25.42 -8.62 41.81
CA MET A 138 -26.29 -8.51 40.62
C MET A 138 -27.74 -8.19 40.96
N MET A 139 -28.31 -8.80 42.00
CA MET A 139 -29.68 -8.48 42.46
C MET A 139 -29.83 -7.00 42.86
N LEU A 140 -28.84 -6.43 43.56
CA LEU A 140 -28.86 -5.02 43.93
C LEU A 140 -28.54 -4.09 42.76
N CYS A 141 -27.67 -4.52 41.85
CA CYS A 141 -27.41 -3.81 40.60
C CYS A 141 -28.72 -3.60 39.82
N ASN A 142 -29.61 -4.59 39.81
CA ASN A 142 -30.92 -4.53 39.14
C ASN A 142 -31.97 -3.68 39.88
N LYS A 143 -31.85 -3.56 41.20
CA LYS A 143 -32.80 -2.78 42.03
C LYS A 143 -32.43 -1.30 42.14
N THR A 144 -31.15 -0.94 41.99
CA THR A 144 -30.71 0.44 42.20
C THR A 144 -30.99 1.34 41.01
N THR A 145 -31.50 2.56 41.27
CA THR A 145 -31.70 3.63 40.27
C THR A 145 -30.49 4.55 40.12
N SER A 146 -29.48 4.44 41.00
CA SER A 146 -28.27 5.27 40.98
C SER A 146 -27.23 4.76 39.97
N PRO A 147 -26.85 5.54 38.94
CA PRO A 147 -25.86 5.12 37.94
C PRO A 147 -24.48 4.84 38.55
N SER A 148 -24.03 5.63 39.52
CA SER A 148 -22.73 5.46 40.16
C SER A 148 -22.65 4.16 40.95
N ARG A 149 -23.73 3.81 41.66
CA ARG A 149 -23.84 2.55 42.40
C ARG A 149 -23.94 1.34 41.45
N ARG A 150 -24.68 1.48 40.36
CA ARG A 150 -24.83 0.45 39.33
C ARG A 150 -23.50 0.16 38.62
N ALA A 151 -22.70 1.19 38.31
CA ALA A 151 -21.35 1.05 37.76
C ALA A 151 -20.40 0.32 38.74
N ALA A 152 -20.46 0.68 40.01
CA ALA A 152 -19.64 0.07 41.04
C ALA A 152 -19.95 -1.42 41.27
N LEU A 153 -21.25 -1.77 41.42
CA LEU A 153 -21.70 -3.15 41.61
C LEU A 153 -21.43 -4.05 40.39
N SER A 154 -21.58 -3.53 39.17
CA SER A 154 -21.25 -4.27 37.96
C SER A 154 -19.74 -4.49 37.80
N SER A 155 -18.91 -3.54 38.24
CA SER A 155 -17.44 -3.70 38.23
C SER A 155 -16.98 -4.81 39.18
N VAL A 156 -17.62 -4.92 40.36
CA VAL A 156 -17.40 -6.01 41.31
C VAL A 156 -17.67 -7.36 40.62
N ALA A 157 -18.80 -7.49 39.92
CA ALA A 157 -19.17 -8.71 39.23
C ALA A 157 -18.15 -9.10 38.15
N VAL A 158 -17.64 -8.14 37.39
CA VAL A 158 -16.60 -8.38 36.36
C VAL A 158 -15.33 -8.95 36.98
N VAL A 159 -14.83 -8.33 38.05
CA VAL A 159 -13.62 -8.80 38.73
C VAL A 159 -13.83 -10.18 39.34
N LEU A 160 -15.01 -10.40 39.93
CA LEU A 160 -15.38 -11.69 40.50
C LEU A 160 -15.35 -12.79 39.43
N ILE A 161 -16.03 -12.60 38.29
CA ILE A 161 -16.03 -13.60 37.20
C ILE A 161 -14.64 -13.86 36.63
N SER A 162 -13.77 -12.85 36.56
CA SER A 162 -12.39 -13.04 36.05
C SER A 162 -11.52 -13.97 36.91
N LYS A 163 -11.88 -14.20 38.19
CA LYS A 163 -11.10 -15.00 39.13
C LYS A 163 -11.61 -16.43 39.31
N TYR A 164 -12.83 -16.76 38.88
CA TYR A 164 -13.47 -18.04 39.18
C TYR A 164 -14.18 -18.58 37.94
N THR A 165 -13.82 -19.79 37.51
CA THR A 165 -14.23 -20.38 36.22
C THR A 165 -15.45 -21.30 36.29
N ASN A 166 -15.95 -21.62 37.48
CA ASN A 166 -17.10 -22.52 37.67
C ASN A 166 -18.17 -21.79 38.49
N ILE A 167 -19.26 -21.38 37.83
CA ILE A 167 -20.34 -20.59 38.43
C ILE A 167 -21.68 -21.28 38.15
N SER A 168 -22.54 -21.37 39.17
CA SER A 168 -23.85 -22.02 39.09
C SER A 168 -24.85 -21.29 38.20
N GLN A 169 -25.84 -22.03 37.69
CA GLN A 169 -26.92 -21.50 36.86
C GLN A 169 -27.71 -20.37 37.54
N MET A 170 -27.87 -20.40 38.88
CA MET A 170 -28.56 -19.33 39.62
C MET A 170 -27.78 -18.01 39.58
N ALA A 171 -26.45 -18.07 39.71
CA ALA A 171 -25.61 -16.89 39.58
C ALA A 171 -25.66 -16.31 38.17
N TRP A 172 -25.68 -17.18 37.15
CA TRP A 172 -25.86 -16.76 35.77
C TRP A 172 -27.21 -16.12 35.50
N ASN A 173 -28.30 -16.61 36.07
CA ASN A 173 -29.62 -15.99 35.94
C ASN A 173 -29.66 -14.56 36.53
N ALA A 174 -28.96 -14.33 37.65
CA ALA A 174 -28.86 -12.99 38.24
C ALA A 174 -28.07 -12.02 37.34
N ILE A 175 -27.00 -12.51 36.71
CA ILE A 175 -26.22 -11.76 35.72
C ILE A 175 -27.08 -11.47 34.49
N LEU A 176 -27.82 -12.45 33.96
CA LEU A 176 -28.68 -12.32 32.79
C LEU A 176 -29.72 -11.21 32.97
N SER A 177 -30.33 -11.12 34.16
CA SER A 177 -31.31 -10.07 34.48
C SER A 177 -30.71 -8.66 34.41
N PHE A 178 -29.43 -8.50 34.75
CA PHE A 178 -28.71 -7.22 34.60
C PHE A 178 -28.34 -6.95 33.14
N LEU A 179 -27.86 -7.98 32.47
CA LEU A 179 -27.42 -7.90 31.08
C LEU A 179 -28.58 -7.54 30.12
N LEU A 180 -29.80 -7.99 30.42
CA LEU A 180 -31.02 -7.69 29.65
C LEU A 180 -31.73 -6.39 30.07
N SER A 181 -31.24 -5.68 31.10
CA SER A 181 -31.86 -4.43 31.54
C SER A 181 -31.61 -3.29 30.55
N GLU A 182 -32.67 -2.62 30.10
CA GLU A 182 -32.58 -1.43 29.25
C GLU A 182 -31.96 -0.25 30.03
N GLU A 183 -31.07 0.48 29.38
CA GLU A 183 -30.53 1.74 29.90
C GLU A 183 -31.44 2.88 29.47
N ASN A 184 -32.16 3.47 30.42
CA ASN A 184 -32.90 4.70 30.21
C ASN A 184 -31.91 5.85 29.95
N ALA A 185 -31.51 6.02 28.69
CA ALA A 185 -30.75 7.18 28.20
C ALA A 185 -31.65 8.42 27.99
N SER A 186 -32.80 8.51 28.66
CA SER A 186 -33.81 9.56 28.49
C SER A 186 -33.81 10.56 29.66
N GLY A 187 -32.63 10.99 30.09
CA GLY A 187 -32.44 11.98 31.15
C GLY A 187 -31.58 13.15 30.71
N ALA A 188 -31.96 13.84 29.62
CA ALA A 188 -31.32 15.08 29.20
C ALA A 188 -31.56 16.18 30.26
N SER A 189 -30.72 16.23 31.30
CA SER A 189 -30.64 17.35 32.23
C SER A 189 -29.17 17.72 32.46
N SER A 190 -28.82 18.94 32.03
CA SER A 190 -27.67 19.84 32.31
C SER A 190 -26.28 19.38 32.79
N ASN A 191 -26.01 18.11 33.12
CA ASN A 191 -24.71 17.59 33.61
C ASN A 191 -24.21 16.42 32.75
N VAL A 192 -24.10 16.64 31.44
CA VAL A 192 -23.83 15.63 30.41
C VAL A 192 -22.51 14.86 30.64
N SER A 193 -21.43 15.50 31.13
CA SER A 193 -20.10 14.86 31.17
C SER A 193 -19.89 13.74 32.20
N LYS A 194 -20.57 13.78 33.36
CA LYS A 194 -20.42 12.75 34.41
C LYS A 194 -21.40 11.59 34.26
N MET A 195 -22.57 11.85 33.68
CA MET A 195 -23.61 10.85 33.48
C MET A 195 -23.23 9.91 32.32
N ASP A 196 -22.57 10.44 31.29
CA ASP A 196 -22.05 9.66 30.16
C ASP A 196 -20.95 8.67 30.59
N MET A 197 -19.96 9.10 31.38
CA MET A 197 -18.87 8.20 31.84
C MET A 197 -19.35 7.03 32.70
N LEU A 198 -20.40 7.22 33.50
CA LEU A 198 -20.97 6.17 34.35
C LEU A 198 -21.80 5.18 33.53
N GLY A 199 -22.56 5.65 32.53
CA GLY A 199 -23.24 4.80 31.56
C GLY A 199 -22.24 3.95 30.76
N GLU A 200 -21.14 4.55 30.31
CA GLU A 200 -20.07 3.84 29.59
C GLU A 200 -19.40 2.76 30.45
N THR A 201 -19.15 3.03 31.74
CA THR A 201 -18.60 2.01 32.65
C THR A 201 -19.54 0.82 32.81
N ILE A 202 -20.84 1.07 32.95
CA ILE A 202 -21.87 0.02 33.04
C ILE A 202 -21.91 -0.80 31.75
N ALA A 203 -21.84 -0.14 30.59
CA ALA A 203 -21.85 -0.77 29.27
C ALA A 203 -20.60 -1.65 29.04
N GLN A 204 -19.40 -1.17 29.42
CA GLN A 204 -18.17 -1.96 29.38
C GLN A 204 -18.28 -3.21 30.26
N ASN A 205 -18.77 -3.04 31.50
CA ASN A 205 -18.97 -4.15 32.43
C ASN A 205 -19.96 -5.18 31.87
N LYS A 206 -21.08 -4.73 31.29
CA LYS A 206 -22.05 -5.60 30.61
C LYS A 206 -21.41 -6.42 29.50
N SER A 207 -20.55 -5.82 28.66
CA SER A 207 -19.88 -6.59 27.58
C SER A 207 -18.93 -7.67 28.13
N VAL A 208 -18.11 -7.35 29.15
CA VAL A 208 -17.19 -8.35 29.73
C VAL A 208 -17.97 -9.51 30.35
N LEU A 209 -19.07 -9.22 31.04
CA LEU A 209 -19.96 -10.24 31.61
C LEU A 209 -20.63 -11.08 30.50
N TRP A 210 -21.10 -10.47 29.41
CA TRP A 210 -21.66 -11.18 28.26
C TRP A 210 -20.67 -12.11 27.58
N ARG A 211 -19.40 -11.70 27.41
CA ARG A 211 -18.36 -12.55 26.79
C ARG A 211 -18.14 -13.84 27.59
N ASN A 212 -18.07 -13.74 28.91
CA ASN A 212 -17.94 -14.92 29.77
C ASN A 212 -19.21 -15.78 29.73
N PHE A 213 -20.40 -15.18 29.67
CA PHE A 213 -21.65 -15.93 29.59
C PHE A 213 -21.79 -16.75 28.29
N ILE A 214 -21.44 -16.17 27.15
CA ILE A 214 -21.52 -16.83 25.84
C ILE A 214 -20.61 -18.06 25.76
N ALA A 215 -19.48 -18.07 26.46
CA ALA A 215 -18.55 -19.19 26.45
C ALA A 215 -19.18 -20.47 27.03
N ASP A 216 -19.99 -20.33 28.09
CA ASP A 216 -20.35 -21.45 28.97
C ASP A 216 -21.79 -21.99 28.83
N HIS A 217 -22.72 -21.27 28.17
CA HIS A 217 -24.17 -21.58 28.23
C HIS A 217 -24.89 -21.59 26.87
N SER A 218 -26.06 -22.24 26.81
CA SER A 218 -27.07 -22.04 25.77
C SER A 218 -27.89 -20.79 26.07
N PHE A 219 -28.04 -19.89 25.10
CA PHE A 219 -28.61 -18.55 25.33
C PHE A 219 -29.53 -18.09 24.20
N ASP A 220 -30.43 -17.16 24.52
CA ASP A 220 -31.29 -16.48 23.54
C ASP A 220 -30.46 -15.53 22.67
N SER A 221 -29.98 -16.08 21.55
CA SER A 221 -29.05 -15.39 20.64
C SER A 221 -29.67 -14.14 20.00
N VAL A 222 -31.01 -14.09 19.86
CA VAL A 222 -31.71 -12.96 19.23
C VAL A 222 -31.77 -11.76 20.18
N SER A 223 -32.01 -11.99 21.47
CA SER A 223 -32.04 -10.90 22.46
C SER A 223 -30.66 -10.28 22.66
N ILE A 224 -29.60 -11.09 22.71
CA ILE A 224 -28.22 -10.60 22.79
C ILE A 224 -27.86 -9.79 21.55
N PHE A 225 -28.25 -10.30 20.38
CA PHE A 225 -28.02 -9.60 19.13
C PHE A 225 -28.66 -8.21 19.12
N LYS A 226 -29.94 -8.10 19.50
CA LYS A 226 -30.64 -6.81 19.59
C LYS A 226 -29.95 -5.85 20.56
N LEU A 227 -29.48 -6.36 21.70
CA LEU A 227 -28.71 -5.57 22.65
C LEU A 227 -27.41 -5.03 22.03
N CYS A 228 -26.65 -5.88 21.32
CA CYS A 228 -25.41 -5.46 20.66
C CYS A 228 -25.70 -4.34 19.65
N ILE A 229 -26.70 -4.52 18.80
CA ILE A 229 -27.07 -3.56 17.76
C ILE A 229 -27.53 -2.23 18.36
N ASN A 230 -28.37 -2.26 19.39
CA ASN A 230 -28.81 -1.03 20.08
C ASN A 230 -27.64 -0.34 20.77
N SER A 231 -26.77 -1.09 21.42
CA SER A 231 -25.60 -0.53 22.14
C SER A 231 -24.61 0.12 21.17
N LEU A 232 -24.34 -0.49 20.02
CA LEU A 232 -23.47 0.09 18.98
C LEU A 232 -24.01 1.41 18.42
N LYS A 233 -25.34 1.59 18.41
CA LYS A 233 -26.00 2.84 17.96
C LYS A 233 -26.01 3.93 19.02
N ILE A 234 -26.02 3.57 20.31
CA ILE A 234 -26.20 4.51 21.43
C ILE A 234 -24.87 5.02 21.98
N PHE A 235 -23.87 4.16 22.16
CA PHE A 235 -22.61 4.54 22.81
C PHE A 235 -21.59 5.13 21.83
N PHE A 236 -20.86 6.16 22.27
CA PHE A 236 -19.81 6.83 21.49
C PHE A 236 -18.38 6.42 21.87
N SER A 237 -18.13 5.98 23.11
CA SER A 237 -16.81 5.50 23.51
C SER A 237 -16.37 4.25 22.76
N TRP A 238 -15.13 4.27 22.25
CA TRP A 238 -14.53 3.18 21.50
C TRP A 238 -14.43 1.89 22.32
N ASP A 239 -14.04 1.99 23.60
CA ASP A 239 -13.88 0.82 24.46
C ASP A 239 -15.21 0.08 24.64
N CYS A 240 -16.32 0.82 24.74
CA CYS A 240 -17.67 0.25 24.75
C CYS A 240 -17.99 -0.42 23.42
N ARG A 241 -17.79 0.30 22.29
CA ARG A 241 -18.07 -0.22 20.94
C ARG A 241 -17.28 -1.49 20.65
N ARG A 242 -15.97 -1.51 20.91
CA ARG A 242 -15.09 -2.68 20.75
C ARG A 242 -15.64 -3.89 21.50
N ALA A 243 -16.07 -3.68 22.73
CA ALA A 243 -16.57 -4.74 23.58
C ALA A 243 -17.89 -5.34 23.04
N PHE A 244 -18.78 -4.53 22.45
CA PHE A 244 -19.99 -5.01 21.78
C PHE A 244 -19.74 -5.59 20.39
N LEU A 245 -18.74 -5.11 19.65
CA LEU A 245 -18.30 -5.71 18.38
C LEU A 245 -17.76 -7.13 18.58
N ASP A 246 -16.91 -7.33 19.60
CA ASP A 246 -16.41 -8.66 19.99
C ASP A 246 -17.57 -9.61 20.32
N LEU A 247 -18.57 -9.10 21.05
CA LEU A 247 -19.74 -9.87 21.44
C LEU A 247 -20.62 -10.23 20.23
N LEU A 248 -20.85 -9.27 19.33
CA LEU A 248 -21.62 -9.46 18.10
C LEU A 248 -21.00 -10.55 17.23
N LEU A 249 -19.67 -10.50 17.01
CA LEU A 249 -18.94 -11.53 16.25
C LEU A 249 -19.07 -12.92 16.89
N ALA A 250 -19.01 -13.01 18.22
CA ALA A 250 -19.20 -14.27 18.94
C ALA A 250 -20.62 -14.85 18.75
N VAL A 251 -21.65 -13.99 18.78
CA VAL A 251 -23.06 -14.38 18.53
C VAL A 251 -23.23 -14.88 17.09
N LEU A 252 -22.76 -14.12 16.10
CA LEU A 252 -22.91 -14.47 14.68
C LEU A 252 -22.22 -15.79 14.30
N ARG A 253 -21.09 -16.11 14.95
CA ARG A 253 -20.40 -17.40 14.78
C ARG A 253 -21.21 -18.59 15.31
N LYS A 254 -22.03 -18.40 16.34
CA LYS A 254 -22.87 -19.47 16.92
C LYS A 254 -24.24 -19.58 16.25
N VAL A 255 -24.87 -18.45 15.87
CA VAL A 255 -26.23 -18.40 15.31
C VAL A 255 -26.28 -17.50 14.08
N PRO A 256 -26.11 -18.07 12.88
CA PRO A 256 -26.09 -17.30 11.65
C PRO A 256 -27.49 -17.19 11.02
N ILE A 257 -28.26 -16.20 11.46
CA ILE A 257 -29.56 -15.89 10.85
C ILE A 257 -29.38 -14.77 9.83
N SER A 258 -29.92 -14.95 8.62
CA SER A 258 -29.75 -14.04 7.47
C SER A 258 -29.97 -12.55 7.80
N TRP A 259 -31.11 -12.21 8.40
CA TRP A 259 -31.44 -10.82 8.76
C TRP A 259 -30.52 -10.23 9.84
N MET A 260 -29.96 -11.06 10.74
CA MET A 260 -29.01 -10.61 11.75
C MET A 260 -27.68 -10.22 11.11
N ILE A 261 -27.22 -10.98 10.10
CA ILE A 261 -25.97 -10.70 9.38
C ILE A 261 -26.12 -9.40 8.59
N GLU A 262 -27.22 -9.24 7.85
CA GLU A 262 -27.52 -8.02 7.07
C GLU A 262 -27.52 -6.78 7.97
N GLN A 263 -28.26 -6.82 9.07
CA GLN A 263 -28.32 -5.72 10.03
C GLN A 263 -26.98 -5.46 10.72
N SER A 264 -26.15 -6.48 10.92
CA SER A 264 -24.79 -6.32 11.47
C SER A 264 -23.89 -5.55 10.50
N ILE A 265 -23.90 -5.91 9.22
CA ILE A 265 -23.09 -5.23 8.21
C ILE A 265 -23.46 -3.75 8.16
N GLU A 266 -24.76 -3.43 8.13
CA GLU A 266 -25.25 -2.05 8.11
C GLU A 266 -24.77 -1.23 9.33
N VAL A 267 -24.96 -1.78 10.53
CA VAL A 267 -24.65 -1.06 11.78
C VAL A 267 -23.16 -0.89 11.99
N VAL A 268 -22.36 -1.92 11.71
CA VAL A 268 -20.91 -1.84 11.86
C VAL A 268 -20.29 -0.91 10.79
N LEU A 269 -20.87 -0.85 9.58
CA LEU A 269 -20.49 0.17 8.59
C LEU A 269 -20.81 1.59 9.05
N ALA A 270 -21.95 1.82 9.72
CA ALA A 270 -22.26 3.11 10.31
C ALA A 270 -21.21 3.50 11.36
N VAL A 271 -20.84 2.58 12.26
CA VAL A 271 -19.75 2.78 13.23
C VAL A 271 -18.42 3.09 12.52
N ALA A 272 -18.10 2.36 11.44
CA ALA A 272 -16.88 2.64 10.66
C ALA A 272 -16.89 4.04 10.05
N SER A 273 -18.06 4.53 9.63
CA SER A 273 -18.21 5.88 9.07
C SER A 273 -17.97 6.97 10.11
N GLU A 274 -18.38 6.74 11.36
CA GLU A 274 -18.14 7.65 12.47
C GLU A 274 -16.66 7.65 12.90
N GLU A 275 -16.02 6.48 12.91
CA GLU A 275 -14.61 6.32 13.27
C GLU A 275 -13.65 6.69 12.13
N LYS A 276 -14.12 7.13 10.95
CA LYS A 276 -13.30 7.32 9.73
C LYS A 276 -12.06 8.23 9.91
N LYS A 277 -12.08 9.11 10.90
CA LYS A 277 -10.98 10.04 11.22
C LYS A 277 -10.20 9.70 12.50
N THR A 278 -10.49 8.55 13.12
CA THR A 278 -9.87 8.11 14.36
C THR A 278 -8.86 6.97 14.09
N LEU A 279 -8.05 6.64 15.10
CA LEU A 279 -7.14 5.49 15.03
C LEU A 279 -7.88 4.14 15.00
N ASN A 280 -9.18 4.13 15.30
CA ASN A 280 -9.99 2.92 15.43
C ASN A 280 -10.60 2.47 14.09
N TYR A 281 -10.58 3.32 13.06
CA TYR A 281 -11.20 3.04 11.77
C TYR A 281 -10.80 1.67 11.20
N ILE A 282 -9.50 1.39 11.16
CA ILE A 282 -8.98 0.13 10.63
C ILE A 282 -9.44 -1.08 11.45
N SER A 283 -9.58 -0.92 12.77
CA SER A 283 -10.11 -1.97 13.63
C SER A 283 -11.57 -2.28 13.28
N VAL A 284 -12.41 -1.26 13.08
CA VAL A 284 -13.83 -1.47 12.71
C VAL A 284 -13.95 -2.07 11.32
N ILE A 285 -13.14 -1.61 10.36
CA ILE A 285 -13.10 -2.21 9.02
C ILE A 285 -12.74 -3.69 9.09
N ASN A 286 -11.82 -4.09 9.98
CA ASN A 286 -11.53 -5.50 10.22
C ASN A 286 -12.74 -6.28 10.74
N ASP A 287 -13.56 -5.68 11.62
CA ASP A 287 -14.79 -6.31 12.11
C ASP A 287 -15.86 -6.42 10.99
N VAL A 288 -16.02 -5.40 10.15
CA VAL A 288 -16.88 -5.46 8.95
C VAL A 288 -16.46 -6.63 8.06
N LEU A 289 -15.16 -6.71 7.75
CA LEU A 289 -14.62 -7.77 6.91
C LEU A 289 -14.79 -9.14 7.54
N ALA A 290 -14.55 -9.28 8.85
CA ALA A 290 -14.79 -10.50 9.57
C ALA A 290 -16.25 -10.97 9.40
N ILE A 291 -17.24 -10.08 9.51
CA ILE A 291 -18.66 -10.40 9.29
C ILE A 291 -18.91 -10.81 7.83
N CYS A 292 -18.42 -10.02 6.86
CA CYS A 292 -18.61 -10.27 5.44
C CYS A 292 -17.99 -11.59 4.95
N THR A 293 -16.89 -12.03 5.59
CA THR A 293 -16.16 -13.24 5.19
C THR A 293 -16.39 -14.43 6.12
N LEU A 294 -17.34 -14.37 7.05
CA LEU A 294 -17.77 -15.52 7.84
C LEU A 294 -18.29 -16.64 6.92
N GLU A 295 -17.98 -17.89 7.25
CA GLU A 295 -18.46 -19.07 6.51
C GLU A 295 -19.98 -19.04 6.33
N CYS A 296 -20.72 -18.67 7.38
CA CYS A 296 -22.16 -18.61 7.35
C CYS A 296 -22.71 -17.50 6.45
N THR A 297 -22.07 -16.33 6.44
CA THR A 297 -22.37 -15.22 5.52
C THR A 297 -22.17 -15.67 4.07
N LEU A 298 -21.03 -16.31 3.78
CA LEU A 298 -20.67 -16.76 2.44
C LEU A 298 -21.55 -17.91 1.92
N ARG A 299 -22.23 -18.65 2.79
CA ARG A 299 -23.15 -19.74 2.42
C ARG A 299 -24.62 -19.31 2.30
N THR A 300 -24.96 -18.11 2.77
CA THR A 300 -26.35 -17.64 2.82
C THR A 300 -26.69 -16.84 1.57
N GLN A 301 -27.58 -17.37 0.73
CA GLN A 301 -27.98 -16.73 -0.52
C GLN A 301 -28.65 -15.37 -0.27
N GLY A 302 -28.19 -14.34 -0.96
CA GLY A 302 -28.67 -12.96 -0.82
C GLY A 302 -27.75 -12.13 0.06
N VAL A 303 -27.36 -12.64 1.22
CA VAL A 303 -26.43 -11.96 2.15
C VAL A 303 -25.00 -11.98 1.60
N ASP A 304 -24.61 -13.05 0.91
CA ASP A 304 -23.34 -13.16 0.18
C ASP A 304 -23.14 -12.01 -0.82
N LYS A 305 -24.21 -11.58 -1.51
CA LYS A 305 -24.18 -10.43 -2.42
C LYS A 305 -23.97 -9.11 -1.69
N ILE A 306 -24.67 -8.89 -0.58
CA ILE A 306 -24.50 -7.69 0.25
C ILE A 306 -23.07 -7.61 0.79
N ALA A 307 -22.51 -8.74 1.24
CA ALA A 307 -21.13 -8.83 1.67
C ALA A 307 -20.16 -8.53 0.51
N LEU A 308 -20.39 -9.09 -0.67
CA LEU A 308 -19.56 -8.85 -1.85
C LEU A 308 -19.57 -7.37 -2.25
N GLU A 309 -20.73 -6.72 -2.34
CA GLU A 309 -20.87 -5.30 -2.66
C GLU A 309 -20.19 -4.40 -1.62
N THR A 310 -20.30 -4.77 -0.34
CA THR A 310 -19.63 -4.06 0.76
C THR A 310 -18.11 -4.13 0.62
N VAL A 311 -17.58 -5.33 0.38
CA VAL A 311 -16.13 -5.53 0.22
C VAL A 311 -15.62 -4.89 -1.06
N GLU A 312 -16.41 -4.86 -2.14
CA GLU A 312 -16.06 -4.17 -3.37
C GLU A 312 -15.85 -2.66 -3.14
N LYS A 313 -16.74 -2.02 -2.37
CA LYS A 313 -16.59 -0.61 -1.96
C LYS A 313 -15.30 -0.38 -1.17
N LEU A 314 -15.02 -1.23 -0.17
CA LEU A 314 -13.78 -1.15 0.63
C LEU A 314 -12.53 -1.37 -0.23
N CYS A 315 -12.59 -2.28 -1.21
CA CYS A 315 -11.52 -2.49 -2.17
C CYS A 315 -11.26 -1.22 -3.01
N GLY A 316 -12.31 -0.46 -3.35
CA GLY A 316 -12.18 0.88 -3.94
C GLY A 316 -11.48 1.89 -3.02
N GLU A 317 -11.88 1.95 -1.74
CA GLU A 317 -11.25 2.85 -0.75
C GLU A 317 -9.77 2.52 -0.49
N SER A 318 -9.39 1.24 -0.64
CA SER A 318 -8.03 0.76 -0.42
C SER A 318 -6.97 1.39 -1.35
N GLU A 319 -7.38 1.90 -2.52
CA GLU A 319 -6.47 2.58 -3.45
C GLU A 319 -5.93 3.90 -2.87
N GLN A 320 -6.68 4.52 -1.95
CA GLN A 320 -6.30 5.74 -1.22
C GLN A 320 -5.81 5.47 0.19
N ASN A 321 -6.22 4.35 0.80
CA ASN A 321 -5.78 3.94 2.13
C ASN A 321 -5.25 2.50 2.12
N VAL A 322 -3.92 2.37 2.09
CA VAL A 322 -3.23 1.07 2.01
C VAL A 322 -3.49 0.17 3.22
N GLN A 323 -3.79 0.74 4.39
CA GLN A 323 -4.08 -0.05 5.59
C GLN A 323 -5.35 -0.89 5.41
N ILE A 324 -6.35 -0.38 4.66
CA ILE A 324 -7.55 -1.15 4.29
C ILE A 324 -7.15 -2.36 3.43
N ALA A 325 -6.19 -2.20 2.52
CA ALA A 325 -5.71 -3.29 1.67
C ALA A 325 -5.08 -4.45 2.48
N VAL A 326 -4.38 -4.14 3.58
CA VAL A 326 -3.79 -5.13 4.49
C VAL A 326 -4.89 -5.99 5.09
N VAL A 327 -5.86 -5.35 5.74
CA VAL A 327 -6.97 -6.04 6.40
C VAL A 327 -7.83 -6.82 5.41
N LEU A 328 -8.10 -6.28 4.21
CA LEU A 328 -8.77 -6.99 3.13
C LEU A 328 -8.05 -8.28 2.74
N SER A 329 -6.73 -8.20 2.54
CA SER A 329 -5.93 -9.36 2.12
C SER A 329 -5.89 -10.46 3.18
N ASP A 330 -5.88 -10.09 4.46
CA ASP A 330 -5.95 -11.05 5.57
C ASP A 330 -7.32 -11.70 5.70
N ALA A 331 -8.40 -10.92 5.60
CA ALA A 331 -9.77 -11.45 5.62
C ALA A 331 -9.98 -12.47 4.48
N PHE A 332 -9.47 -12.18 3.28
CA PHE A 332 -9.51 -13.12 2.16
C PHE A 332 -8.72 -14.40 2.43
N TYR A 333 -7.53 -14.31 3.03
CA TYR A 333 -6.75 -15.51 3.36
C TYR A 333 -7.41 -16.35 4.46
N GLN A 334 -8.05 -15.71 5.45
CA GLN A 334 -8.80 -16.41 6.50
C GLN A 334 -10.01 -17.14 5.93
N ALA A 335 -10.73 -16.53 4.97
CA ALA A 335 -11.93 -17.09 4.37
C ALA A 335 -11.68 -17.93 3.10
N LYS A 336 -10.41 -18.19 2.73
CA LYS A 336 -10.01 -18.86 1.48
C LYS A 336 -10.74 -20.17 1.22
N GLU A 337 -11.13 -20.90 2.26
CA GLU A 337 -11.88 -22.17 2.22
C GLU A 337 -13.35 -22.05 1.81
N PHE A 338 -13.92 -20.83 1.82
CA PHE A 338 -15.34 -20.60 1.53
C PHE A 338 -15.61 -19.60 0.39
N LEU A 339 -14.60 -18.85 -0.06
CA LEU A 339 -14.76 -17.89 -1.17
C LEU A 339 -15.21 -18.58 -2.47
N CYS A 340 -16.39 -18.22 -2.97
CA CYS A 340 -16.90 -18.70 -4.25
C CYS A 340 -16.35 -17.87 -5.42
N THR A 341 -16.68 -18.26 -6.66
CA THR A 341 -16.09 -17.67 -7.87
C THR A 341 -16.49 -16.21 -8.10
N ALA A 342 -17.59 -15.75 -7.48
CA ALA A 342 -17.99 -14.34 -7.51
C ALA A 342 -16.96 -13.41 -6.83
N TRP A 343 -16.12 -13.94 -5.93
CA TRP A 343 -15.07 -13.18 -5.23
C TRP A 343 -13.76 -13.11 -6.01
N PHE A 344 -13.61 -13.90 -7.09
CA PHE A 344 -12.36 -13.99 -7.83
C PHE A 344 -11.95 -12.66 -8.49
N PRO A 345 -12.86 -11.85 -9.05
CA PRO A 345 -12.51 -10.52 -9.56
C PRO A 345 -11.87 -9.61 -8.49
N LEU A 346 -12.35 -9.66 -7.25
CA LEU A 346 -11.79 -8.90 -6.13
C LEU A 346 -10.40 -9.41 -5.73
N LEU A 347 -10.21 -10.74 -5.70
CA LEU A 347 -8.90 -11.35 -5.45
C LEU A 347 -7.88 -10.97 -6.54
N ILE A 348 -8.27 -10.98 -7.81
CA ILE A 348 -7.43 -10.54 -8.93
C ILE A 348 -7.08 -9.05 -8.81
N LYS A 349 -8.04 -8.20 -8.42
CA LYS A 349 -7.79 -6.79 -8.13
C LYS A 349 -6.76 -6.61 -7.01
N MET A 350 -6.81 -7.43 -5.96
CA MET A 350 -5.83 -7.44 -4.88
C MET A 350 -4.45 -7.96 -5.32
N CYS A 351 -4.37 -8.98 -6.19
CA CYS A 351 -3.10 -9.42 -6.78
C CYS A 351 -2.47 -8.34 -7.68
N ALA A 352 -3.29 -7.53 -8.35
CA ALA A 352 -2.83 -6.38 -9.14
C ALA A 352 -2.63 -5.10 -8.29
N PHE A 353 -2.91 -5.13 -6.98
CA PHE A 353 -2.98 -3.96 -6.13
C PHE A 353 -1.69 -3.15 -6.09
N GLY A 354 -1.84 -1.83 -6.07
CA GLY A 354 -0.82 -0.88 -5.67
C GLY A 354 -1.44 0.52 -5.56
N PRO A 355 -1.00 1.33 -4.58
CA PRO A 355 -1.65 2.59 -4.25
C PRO A 355 -1.58 3.60 -5.40
N VAL A 356 -2.64 4.40 -5.54
CA VAL A 356 -2.67 5.55 -6.45
C VAL A 356 -2.31 6.79 -5.65
N CYS A 357 -1.01 7.09 -5.55
CA CYS A 357 -0.56 8.29 -4.85
C CYS A 357 -0.97 9.55 -5.64
N LYS A 358 -1.57 10.53 -4.95
CA LYS A 358 -1.64 11.90 -5.49
C LYS A 358 -0.21 12.42 -5.68
N LYS A 359 0.02 13.28 -6.69
CA LYS A 359 1.36 13.75 -7.08
C LYS A 359 2.19 14.27 -5.88
N ASP A 360 1.56 15.03 -5.00
CA ASP A 360 2.23 15.64 -3.84
C ASP A 360 2.60 14.59 -2.78
N THR A 361 1.76 13.57 -2.60
CA THR A 361 2.00 12.46 -1.67
C THR A 361 3.08 11.51 -2.16
N ALA A 362 3.28 11.39 -3.48
CA ALA A 362 4.33 10.53 -4.04
C ALA A 362 5.74 11.02 -3.68
N VAL A 363 5.95 12.34 -3.66
CA VAL A 363 7.23 12.95 -3.27
C VAL A 363 7.50 12.76 -1.78
N LEU A 364 6.50 12.98 -0.94
CA LEU A 364 6.57 12.71 0.50
C LEU A 364 6.88 11.24 0.80
N ASN A 365 6.20 10.31 0.14
CA ASN A 365 6.47 8.88 0.30
C ASN A 365 7.90 8.49 -0.10
N LEU A 366 8.45 9.11 -1.15
CA LEU A 366 9.83 8.89 -1.57
C LEU A 366 10.82 9.45 -0.54
N ALA A 367 10.56 10.65 -0.01
CA ALA A 367 11.39 11.27 1.03
C ALA A 367 11.39 10.44 2.33
N VAL A 368 10.22 9.94 2.74
CA VAL A 368 10.06 9.04 3.89
C VAL A 368 10.81 7.72 3.65
N GLN A 369 10.75 7.15 2.45
CA GLN A 369 11.55 5.96 2.10
C GLN A 369 13.05 6.22 2.19
N MET A 370 13.52 7.37 1.73
CA MET A 370 14.94 7.74 1.83
C MET A 370 15.36 7.91 3.29
N ALA A 371 14.51 8.52 4.14
CA ALA A 371 14.78 8.66 5.57
C ALA A 371 14.86 7.29 6.28
N TYR A 372 13.90 6.38 6.03
CA TYR A 372 13.91 5.04 6.62
C TYR A 372 15.06 4.17 6.12
N ALA A 373 15.54 4.36 4.89
CA ALA A 373 16.72 3.66 4.39
C ALA A 373 18.03 4.08 5.09
N MET A 374 18.02 5.25 5.78
CA MET A 374 19.17 5.77 6.53
C MET A 374 19.18 5.35 8.01
N GLU A 375 18.06 4.89 8.57
CA GLU A 375 17.97 4.43 9.97
C GLU A 375 18.06 2.90 10.10
N LYS A 376 18.93 2.40 10.99
CA LYS A 376 19.24 0.97 11.19
C LYS A 376 18.33 0.23 12.20
N SER A 377 17.33 0.88 12.81
CA SER A 377 16.48 0.26 13.84
C SER A 377 15.00 0.64 13.71
N LEU A 378 14.14 -0.38 13.79
CA LEU A 378 12.68 -0.31 13.64
C LEU A 378 11.97 0.27 14.88
N PRO A 379 10.90 1.06 14.71
CA PRO A 379 9.82 1.16 15.69
C PRO A 379 8.85 -0.01 15.53
N THR A 380 8.47 -0.60 16.67
CA THR A 380 7.47 -1.66 16.81
C THR A 380 6.04 -1.10 16.78
N ALA A 381 5.50 -0.85 15.57
CA ALA A 381 4.05 -0.76 15.33
C ALA A 381 3.73 -0.91 13.82
N ASN A 382 2.92 -1.92 13.48
CA ASN A 382 2.79 -2.56 12.16
C ASN A 382 2.19 -1.76 10.97
N TYR A 383 2.17 -0.43 10.96
CA TYR A 383 1.45 0.31 9.90
C TYR A 383 2.10 1.59 9.38
N GLU A 384 3.34 1.90 9.74
CA GLU A 384 4.01 3.15 9.33
C GLU A 384 4.60 3.09 7.91
N LYS A 385 4.99 1.89 7.45
CA LYS A 385 5.61 1.71 6.13
C LYS A 385 4.59 1.38 5.04
N LEU A 386 3.94 2.41 4.51
CA LEU A 386 2.90 2.30 3.47
C LEU A 386 3.30 1.43 2.25
N HIS A 387 4.57 1.41 1.86
CA HIS A 387 5.06 0.61 0.74
C HIS A 387 5.16 -0.88 1.09
N GLU A 388 5.64 -1.23 2.29
CA GLU A 388 5.64 -2.61 2.78
C GLU A 388 4.21 -3.11 2.98
N CYS A 389 3.29 -2.27 3.47
CA CYS A 389 1.88 -2.63 3.55
C CYS A 389 1.31 -2.99 2.17
N ALA A 390 1.59 -2.21 1.13
CA ALA A 390 1.11 -2.51 -0.23
C ALA A 390 1.73 -3.81 -0.79
N GLN A 391 3.03 -4.04 -0.55
CA GLN A 391 3.71 -5.28 -0.92
C GLN A 391 3.12 -6.49 -0.19
N TYR A 392 2.88 -6.36 1.11
CA TYR A 392 2.29 -7.40 1.95
C TYR A 392 0.87 -7.75 1.49
N SER A 393 0.01 -6.75 1.28
CA SER A 393 -1.35 -6.98 0.78
C SER A 393 -1.37 -7.76 -0.51
N ARG A 394 -0.46 -7.44 -1.44
CA ARG A 394 -0.33 -8.15 -2.71
C ARG A 394 0.19 -9.57 -2.50
N LEU A 395 1.22 -9.74 -1.69
CA LEU A 395 1.81 -11.05 -1.38
C LEU A 395 0.77 -12.00 -0.76
N ARG A 396 -0.01 -11.50 0.19
CA ARG A 396 -1.09 -12.24 0.85
C ARG A 396 -2.21 -12.61 -0.12
N ALA A 397 -2.59 -11.71 -1.04
CA ALA A 397 -3.54 -12.01 -2.09
C ALA A 397 -3.04 -13.10 -3.06
N LEU A 398 -1.76 -13.03 -3.47
CA LEU A 398 -1.11 -14.08 -4.27
C LEU A 398 -1.13 -15.42 -3.54
N GLN A 399 -0.85 -15.44 -2.23
CA GLN A 399 -0.92 -16.63 -1.40
C GLN A 399 -2.34 -17.23 -1.38
N THR A 400 -3.37 -16.41 -1.19
CA THR A 400 -4.77 -16.84 -1.23
C THR A 400 -5.14 -17.45 -2.58
N VAL A 401 -4.83 -16.77 -3.69
CA VAL A 401 -5.14 -17.26 -5.03
C VAL A 401 -4.38 -18.55 -5.35
N SER A 402 -3.11 -18.65 -4.96
CA SER A 402 -2.30 -19.85 -5.15
C SER A 402 -2.84 -21.03 -4.34
N TRP A 403 -3.20 -20.81 -3.07
CA TRP A 403 -3.83 -21.83 -2.23
C TRP A 403 -5.15 -22.33 -2.84
N ILE A 404 -6.03 -21.43 -3.30
CA ILE A 404 -7.30 -21.83 -3.91
C ILE A 404 -7.04 -22.60 -5.21
N SER A 405 -6.10 -22.14 -6.05
CA SER A 405 -5.74 -22.79 -7.31
C SER A 405 -5.20 -24.20 -7.11
N LYS A 406 -4.38 -24.41 -6.06
CA LYS A 406 -3.81 -25.70 -5.70
C LYS A 406 -4.84 -26.67 -5.12
N ASN A 407 -5.71 -26.19 -4.23
CA ASN A 407 -6.60 -27.07 -3.45
C ASN A 407 -7.99 -27.28 -4.09
N ARG A 408 -8.39 -26.45 -5.06
CA ARG A 408 -9.72 -26.55 -5.70
C ARG A 408 -9.64 -26.68 -7.21
N CYS A 409 -10.06 -27.84 -7.71
CA CYS A 409 -10.12 -28.14 -9.14
C CYS A 409 -10.86 -27.07 -9.95
N GLY A 410 -10.30 -26.67 -11.09
CA GLY A 410 -10.88 -25.69 -12.01
C GLY A 410 -10.86 -24.24 -11.52
N SER A 411 -10.35 -23.95 -10.31
CA SER A 411 -10.29 -22.56 -9.82
C SER A 411 -9.17 -21.77 -10.49
N ALA A 412 -8.04 -22.41 -10.80
CA ALA A 412 -6.94 -21.79 -11.54
C ALA A 412 -7.39 -21.27 -12.91
N ASP A 413 -8.19 -22.06 -13.63
CA ASP A 413 -8.74 -21.68 -14.94
C ASP A 413 -9.55 -20.38 -14.86
N LYS A 414 -10.40 -20.26 -13.84
CA LYS A 414 -11.21 -19.05 -13.61
C LYS A 414 -10.33 -17.86 -13.25
N PHE A 415 -9.32 -18.02 -12.39
CA PHE A 415 -8.39 -16.93 -12.09
C PHE A 415 -7.60 -16.45 -13.31
N ILE A 416 -7.17 -17.37 -14.17
CA ILE A 416 -6.48 -17.03 -15.43
C ILE A 416 -7.42 -16.26 -16.37
N GLN A 417 -8.68 -16.68 -16.50
CA GLN A 417 -9.69 -15.95 -17.28
C GLN A 417 -9.94 -14.54 -16.74
N GLU A 418 -10.12 -14.40 -15.43
CA GLU A 418 -10.30 -13.09 -14.79
C GLU A 418 -9.07 -12.18 -14.97
N ALA A 419 -7.86 -12.76 -14.91
CA ALA A 419 -6.63 -12.02 -15.20
C ALA A 419 -6.60 -11.54 -16.67
N PHE A 420 -7.05 -12.35 -17.64
CA PHE A 420 -7.17 -11.91 -19.04
C PHE A 420 -8.13 -10.74 -19.18
N VAL A 421 -9.34 -10.84 -18.60
CA VAL A 421 -10.36 -9.78 -18.65
C VAL A 421 -9.80 -8.48 -18.07
N MET A 422 -9.11 -8.54 -16.94
CA MET A 422 -8.50 -7.35 -16.33
C MET A 422 -7.38 -6.77 -17.21
N MET A 423 -6.52 -7.60 -17.80
CA MET A 423 -5.45 -7.13 -18.69
C MET A 423 -6.00 -6.47 -19.96
N GLU A 424 -7.05 -7.02 -20.56
CA GLU A 424 -7.70 -6.43 -21.75
C GLU A 424 -8.41 -5.11 -21.43
N THR A 425 -9.03 -5.02 -20.26
CA THR A 425 -9.64 -3.77 -19.77
C THR A 425 -8.59 -2.66 -19.60
N LEU A 426 -7.39 -3.01 -19.13
CA LEU A 426 -6.28 -2.06 -19.01
C LEU A 426 -5.79 -1.56 -20.39
N ASP A 427 -5.78 -2.43 -21.40
CA ASP A 427 -5.36 -2.09 -22.77
C ASP A 427 -6.37 -1.20 -23.50
N ALA A 428 -7.66 -1.34 -23.22
CA ALA A 428 -8.72 -0.50 -23.78
C ALA A 428 -8.76 0.93 -23.20
N SER A 429 -8.11 1.17 -22.06
CA SER A 429 -8.13 2.48 -21.41
C SER A 429 -7.31 3.53 -22.18
N LYS A 430 -7.77 4.80 -22.20
CA LYS A 430 -7.10 5.92 -22.90
C LYS A 430 -5.65 6.16 -22.46
N ASN A 431 -5.26 5.61 -21.31
CA ASN A 431 -3.89 5.60 -20.79
C ASN A 431 -3.10 4.45 -21.42
N LYS A 432 -2.74 4.57 -22.71
CA LYS A 432 -1.85 3.61 -23.38
C LYS A 432 -0.62 3.33 -22.51
N SER A 433 -0.18 2.07 -22.50
CA SER A 433 0.85 1.52 -21.63
C SER A 433 2.25 2.06 -21.94
N PHE A 434 2.50 3.32 -21.57
CA PHE A 434 3.87 3.84 -21.49
C PHE A 434 4.61 3.15 -20.33
N GLY A 435 5.94 3.04 -20.45
CA GLY A 435 6.77 2.43 -19.41
C GLY A 435 6.52 3.07 -18.05
N MET A 436 6.38 2.24 -17.01
CA MET A 436 6.09 2.64 -15.63
C MET A 436 4.67 3.20 -15.36
N SER A 437 3.80 3.27 -16.38
CA SER A 437 2.38 3.61 -16.17
C SER A 437 1.70 2.65 -15.20
N LEU A 438 0.61 3.09 -14.56
CA LEU A 438 -0.17 2.22 -13.67
C LEU A 438 -0.71 0.98 -14.40
N ALA A 439 -1.11 1.12 -15.66
CA ALA A 439 -1.54 0.01 -16.51
C ALA A 439 -0.40 -0.99 -16.73
N HIS A 440 0.80 -0.52 -17.09
CA HIS A 440 1.99 -1.36 -17.24
C HIS A 440 2.34 -2.12 -15.94
N ARG A 441 2.33 -1.42 -14.79
CA ARG A 441 2.62 -2.04 -13.49
C ARG A 441 1.59 -3.09 -13.10
N LYS A 442 0.29 -2.79 -13.25
CA LYS A 442 -0.81 -3.76 -13.00
C LYS A 442 -0.69 -4.99 -13.92
N LYS A 443 -0.46 -4.80 -15.23
CA LYS A 443 -0.23 -5.91 -16.17
C LYS A 443 0.99 -6.75 -15.79
N THR A 444 2.09 -6.13 -15.35
CA THR A 444 3.28 -6.87 -14.91
C THR A 444 2.98 -7.75 -13.68
N ARG A 445 2.25 -7.23 -12.69
CA ARG A 445 1.80 -8.01 -11.52
C ARG A 445 0.87 -9.16 -11.90
N LEU A 446 -0.03 -8.96 -12.85
CA LEU A 446 -0.90 -10.01 -13.37
C LEU A 446 -0.09 -11.08 -14.13
N SER A 447 0.93 -10.69 -14.89
CA SER A 447 1.83 -11.65 -15.54
C SER A 447 2.66 -12.45 -14.54
N GLN A 448 3.06 -11.86 -13.40
CA GLN A 448 3.66 -12.61 -12.29
C GLN A 448 2.68 -13.63 -11.72
N LEU A 449 1.41 -13.23 -11.49
CA LEU A 449 0.37 -14.15 -11.04
C LEU A 449 0.18 -15.32 -12.01
N LEU A 450 0.04 -15.06 -13.31
CA LEU A 450 -0.11 -16.10 -14.33
C LEU A 450 1.05 -17.11 -14.27
N LEU A 451 2.29 -16.63 -14.16
CA LEU A 451 3.47 -17.47 -14.03
C LEU A 451 3.47 -18.31 -12.74
N LEU A 452 2.83 -17.86 -11.66
CA LEU A 452 2.77 -18.62 -10.40
C LEU A 452 1.66 -19.68 -10.38
N ILE A 453 0.57 -19.48 -11.12
CA ILE A 453 -0.62 -20.36 -11.05
C ILE A 453 -0.83 -21.24 -12.28
N TYR A 454 -0.10 -21.03 -13.38
CA TYR A 454 -0.31 -21.80 -14.63
C TYR A 454 -0.21 -23.32 -14.41
N GLY A 455 0.67 -23.77 -13.50
CA GLY A 455 0.86 -25.19 -13.20
C GLY A 455 -0.37 -25.91 -12.64
N PHE A 456 -1.38 -25.18 -12.17
CA PHE A 456 -2.64 -25.72 -11.63
C PHE A 456 -3.79 -25.73 -12.65
N ALA A 457 -3.53 -25.26 -13.87
CA ALA A 457 -4.57 -25.00 -14.86
C ALA A 457 -4.84 -26.20 -15.77
N SER A 458 -6.06 -26.31 -16.30
CA SER A 458 -6.45 -27.36 -17.24
C SER A 458 -5.79 -27.18 -18.62
N ARG A 459 -5.69 -28.26 -19.40
CA ARG A 459 -5.10 -28.21 -20.74
C ARG A 459 -5.79 -27.18 -21.65
N GLU A 460 -7.11 -27.05 -21.57
CA GLU A 460 -7.88 -26.09 -22.37
C GLU A 460 -7.47 -24.64 -22.06
N ILE A 461 -7.28 -24.30 -20.78
CA ILE A 461 -6.91 -22.94 -20.41
C ILE A 461 -5.43 -22.66 -20.68
N LEU A 462 -4.57 -23.68 -20.64
CA LEU A 462 -3.16 -23.55 -21.03
C LEU A 462 -3.00 -23.22 -22.51
N GLU A 463 -3.83 -23.79 -23.39
CA GLU A 463 -3.85 -23.44 -24.82
C GLU A 463 -4.28 -21.97 -25.02
N LYS A 464 -5.28 -21.50 -24.26
CA LYS A 464 -5.69 -20.08 -24.27
C LYS A 464 -4.58 -19.17 -23.72
N LEU A 465 -3.87 -19.59 -22.67
CA LEU A 465 -2.73 -18.87 -22.09
C LEU A 465 -1.57 -18.77 -23.07
N GLU A 466 -1.28 -19.84 -23.83
CA GLU A 466 -0.27 -19.83 -24.89
C GLU A 466 -0.61 -18.77 -25.95
N LEU A 467 -1.83 -18.78 -26.48
CA LEU A 467 -2.30 -17.80 -27.45
C LEU A 467 -2.23 -16.37 -26.92
N PHE A 468 -2.59 -16.15 -25.66
CA PHE A 468 -2.49 -14.86 -24.99
C PHE A 468 -1.03 -14.37 -24.89
N CYS A 469 -0.10 -15.26 -24.51
CA CYS A 469 1.32 -14.94 -24.44
C CYS A 469 1.88 -14.59 -25.82
N ILE A 470 1.53 -15.35 -26.86
CA ILE A 470 1.93 -15.06 -28.25
C ILE A 470 1.38 -13.70 -28.71
N LYS A 471 0.13 -13.37 -28.39
CA LYS A 471 -0.47 -12.04 -28.64
C LYS A 471 0.35 -10.93 -27.98
N CYS A 472 0.79 -11.11 -26.74
CA CYS A 472 1.65 -10.15 -26.04
C CYS A 472 3.04 -9.95 -26.68
N LEU A 473 3.60 -10.98 -27.33
CA LEU A 473 4.88 -10.87 -28.05
C LEU A 473 4.73 -10.05 -29.35
N LYS A 474 3.60 -10.23 -30.04
CA LYS A 474 3.24 -9.53 -31.29
C LYS A 474 2.94 -8.04 -31.07
N ASP A 475 2.34 -7.69 -29.94
CA ASP A 475 1.95 -6.31 -29.63
C ASP A 475 3.18 -5.36 -29.55
N PRO A 476 3.28 -4.30 -30.39
CA PRO A 476 4.38 -3.34 -30.36
C PRO A 476 4.40 -2.45 -29.12
N VAL A 477 3.25 -2.16 -28.52
CA VAL A 477 3.10 -1.27 -27.35
C VAL A 477 3.53 -1.97 -26.05
N GLN A 478 3.52 -3.30 -26.05
CA GLN A 478 3.80 -4.07 -24.85
C GLN A 478 5.21 -3.84 -24.29
N GLN A 479 5.30 -3.72 -22.96
CA GLN A 479 6.55 -3.38 -22.28
C GLN A 479 7.49 -4.59 -22.14
N PRO A 480 8.84 -4.38 -22.15
CA PRO A 480 9.82 -5.46 -22.05
C PRO A 480 9.66 -6.37 -20.83
N SER A 481 9.29 -5.82 -19.66
CA SER A 481 9.09 -6.61 -18.43
C SER A 481 8.01 -7.67 -18.59
N ILE A 482 6.91 -7.33 -19.27
CA ILE A 482 5.81 -8.26 -19.49
C ILE A 482 6.21 -9.29 -20.54
N ARG A 483 6.92 -8.88 -21.61
CA ARG A 483 7.43 -9.81 -22.62
C ARG A 483 8.36 -10.85 -22.02
N LEU A 484 9.19 -10.49 -21.05
CA LEU A 484 10.05 -11.42 -20.32
C LEU A 484 9.20 -12.46 -19.56
N LEU A 485 8.24 -12.02 -18.75
CA LEU A 485 7.38 -12.91 -17.96
C LEU A 485 6.57 -13.87 -18.84
N VAL A 486 5.93 -13.38 -19.91
CA VAL A 486 5.17 -14.25 -20.83
C VAL A 486 6.07 -15.17 -21.63
N SER A 487 7.31 -14.76 -21.96
CA SER A 487 8.29 -15.65 -22.59
C SER A 487 8.66 -16.79 -21.65
N TRP A 488 8.82 -16.52 -20.35
CA TRP A 488 9.12 -17.56 -19.37
C TRP A 488 7.94 -18.52 -19.18
N ILE A 489 6.70 -18.02 -19.18
CA ILE A 489 5.50 -18.88 -19.20
C ILE A 489 5.55 -19.83 -20.41
N LEU A 490 5.79 -19.29 -21.62
CA LEU A 490 5.88 -20.10 -22.84
C LEU A 490 6.98 -21.16 -22.77
N VAL A 491 8.18 -20.81 -22.31
CA VAL A 491 9.27 -21.79 -22.09
C VAL A 491 8.79 -22.94 -21.21
N ARG A 492 8.15 -22.64 -20.08
CA ARG A 492 7.68 -23.69 -19.15
C ARG A 492 6.51 -24.50 -19.72
N LEU A 493 5.66 -23.93 -20.57
CA LEU A 493 4.63 -24.69 -21.30
C LEU A 493 5.26 -25.66 -22.30
N TYR A 494 6.25 -25.19 -23.07
CA TYR A 494 6.90 -25.98 -24.11
C TYR A 494 7.76 -27.11 -23.58
N CYS A 495 8.40 -26.94 -22.42
CA CYS A 495 9.10 -28.05 -21.75
C CYS A 495 8.18 -29.21 -21.36
N ASN A 496 6.87 -28.98 -21.23
CA ASN A 496 5.89 -29.99 -20.85
C ASN A 496 4.97 -30.42 -22.01
N ASN A 497 5.12 -29.82 -23.20
CA ASN A 497 4.26 -30.07 -24.35
C ASN A 497 5.01 -29.87 -25.68
N GLU A 498 5.64 -30.95 -26.15
CA GLU A 498 6.44 -30.96 -27.38
C GLU A 498 5.60 -30.62 -28.64
N ASP A 499 4.35 -31.08 -28.71
CA ASP A 499 3.46 -30.79 -29.86
C ASP A 499 3.19 -29.29 -29.98
N ALA A 500 2.95 -28.61 -28.86
CA ALA A 500 2.78 -27.16 -28.84
C ALA A 500 4.07 -26.44 -29.20
N PHE A 501 5.23 -26.93 -28.72
CA PHE A 501 6.52 -26.37 -29.06
C PHE A 501 6.81 -26.44 -30.57
N GLN A 502 6.56 -27.58 -31.22
CA GLN A 502 6.75 -27.72 -32.66
C GLN A 502 5.82 -26.79 -33.47
N LYS A 503 4.58 -26.56 -33.01
CA LYS A 503 3.69 -25.55 -33.62
C LYS A 503 4.25 -24.13 -33.45
N PHE A 504 4.80 -23.80 -32.28
CA PHE A 504 5.39 -22.49 -32.00
C PHE A 504 6.64 -22.20 -32.83
N ILE A 505 7.44 -23.21 -33.15
CA ILE A 505 8.58 -23.07 -34.07
C ILE A 505 8.09 -22.58 -35.43
N GLY A 506 6.99 -23.13 -35.95
CA GLY A 506 6.45 -22.79 -37.26
C GLY A 506 5.88 -21.38 -37.43
N ILE A 507 5.68 -20.60 -36.35
CA ILE A 507 5.07 -19.26 -36.42
C ILE A 507 6.08 -18.12 -36.54
N GLU A 508 7.37 -18.40 -36.73
CA GLU A 508 8.44 -17.40 -36.88
C GLU A 508 8.10 -16.31 -37.91
N LYS A 509 7.54 -16.68 -39.07
CA LYS A 509 7.20 -15.75 -40.15
C LYS A 509 6.02 -14.85 -39.77
N GLU A 510 5.05 -15.41 -39.07
CA GLU A 510 3.89 -14.67 -38.56
C GLU A 510 4.33 -13.63 -37.51
N LEU A 511 5.22 -14.03 -36.60
CA LEU A 511 5.82 -13.15 -35.60
C LEU A 511 6.62 -12.01 -36.24
N ALA A 512 7.49 -12.34 -37.22
CA ALA A 512 8.28 -11.35 -37.95
C ALA A 512 7.39 -10.33 -38.69
N ALA A 513 6.32 -10.81 -39.34
CA ALA A 513 5.38 -9.98 -40.08
C ALA A 513 4.60 -9.02 -39.18
N ALA A 514 4.14 -9.50 -38.01
CA ALA A 514 3.45 -8.66 -37.04
C ALA A 514 4.39 -7.63 -36.40
N ARG A 515 5.58 -8.08 -35.99
CA ARG A 515 6.60 -7.24 -35.38
C ARG A 515 7.96 -7.92 -35.44
N ILE A 516 8.88 -7.40 -36.27
CA ILE A 516 10.23 -7.98 -36.43
C ILE A 516 11.00 -8.16 -35.11
N GLY A 517 10.82 -7.26 -34.15
CA GLY A 517 11.46 -7.36 -32.82
C GLY A 517 10.98 -8.55 -31.97
N SER A 518 9.81 -9.15 -32.29
CA SER A 518 9.30 -10.34 -31.58
C SER A 518 10.15 -11.58 -31.86
N ILE A 519 10.91 -11.60 -32.96
CA ILE A 519 11.87 -12.67 -33.25
C ILE A 519 12.95 -12.78 -32.17
N SER A 520 13.34 -11.69 -31.52
CA SER A 520 14.28 -11.77 -30.39
C SER A 520 13.70 -12.55 -29.21
N SER A 521 12.40 -12.43 -28.94
CA SER A 521 11.72 -13.24 -27.92
C SER A 521 11.57 -14.69 -28.36
N TRP A 522 11.25 -14.94 -29.64
CA TRP A 522 11.18 -16.29 -30.20
C TRP A 522 12.52 -17.02 -30.08
N ILE A 523 13.63 -16.37 -30.47
CA ILE A 523 14.99 -16.92 -30.31
C ILE A 523 15.29 -17.21 -28.83
N ALA A 524 14.95 -16.29 -27.92
CA ALA A 524 15.16 -16.50 -26.49
C ALA A 524 14.39 -17.72 -25.96
N ILE A 525 13.12 -17.89 -26.35
CA ILE A 525 12.29 -19.03 -25.92
C ILE A 525 12.91 -20.35 -26.41
N LEU A 526 13.29 -20.44 -27.70
CA LEU A 526 13.93 -21.63 -28.26
C LEU A 526 15.28 -21.93 -27.58
N LEU A 527 16.07 -20.89 -27.30
CA LEU A 527 17.33 -21.00 -26.56
C LEU A 527 17.11 -21.64 -25.19
N HIS A 528 16.15 -21.14 -24.42
CA HIS A 528 15.83 -21.65 -23.08
C HIS A 528 15.31 -23.10 -23.12
N VAL A 529 14.35 -23.42 -24.00
CA VAL A 529 13.85 -24.79 -24.15
C VAL A 529 14.98 -25.77 -24.52
N THR A 530 15.92 -25.33 -25.38
CA THR A 530 17.08 -26.14 -25.76
C THR A 530 18.08 -26.34 -24.61
N LYS A 531 18.33 -25.29 -23.81
CA LYS A 531 19.18 -25.37 -22.60
C LYS A 531 18.66 -26.40 -21.58
N ILE A 532 17.34 -26.61 -21.53
CA ILE A 532 16.67 -27.59 -20.67
C ILE A 532 16.75 -28.99 -21.27
N ASN A 533 16.35 -29.16 -22.53
CA ASN A 533 16.26 -30.49 -23.16
C ASN A 533 17.63 -31.13 -23.41
N ARG A 534 18.65 -30.32 -23.77
CA ARG A 534 20.04 -30.75 -24.01
C ARG A 534 20.25 -31.98 -24.91
N THR A 535 19.34 -32.24 -25.85
CA THR A 535 19.48 -33.34 -26.83
C THR A 535 20.16 -32.87 -28.10
N ASP A 536 20.90 -33.77 -28.76
CA ASP A 536 21.54 -33.47 -30.06
C ASP A 536 20.52 -32.98 -31.11
N ALA A 537 19.30 -33.53 -31.09
CA ALA A 537 18.20 -33.13 -31.97
C ALA A 537 17.76 -31.67 -31.71
N ALA A 538 17.62 -31.27 -30.45
CA ALA A 538 17.24 -29.90 -30.08
C ALA A 538 18.32 -28.89 -30.50
N PHE A 539 19.60 -29.20 -30.28
CA PHE A 539 20.71 -28.36 -30.74
C PHE A 539 20.73 -28.23 -32.26
N THR A 540 20.58 -29.35 -32.99
CA THR A 540 20.54 -29.37 -34.46
C THR A 540 19.39 -28.50 -35.01
N GLN A 541 18.21 -28.61 -34.40
CA GLN A 541 17.04 -27.82 -34.76
C GLN A 541 17.30 -26.31 -34.57
N CYS A 542 17.76 -25.90 -33.38
CA CYS A 542 18.04 -24.49 -33.09
C CYS A 542 19.18 -23.91 -33.94
N PHE A 543 20.25 -24.67 -34.20
CA PHE A 543 21.33 -24.22 -35.08
C PHE A 543 20.83 -23.94 -36.50
N THR A 544 19.97 -24.82 -37.02
CA THR A 544 19.35 -24.66 -38.34
C THR A 544 18.42 -23.44 -38.39
N LEU A 545 17.64 -23.23 -37.33
CA LEU A 545 16.67 -22.14 -37.23
C LEU A 545 17.32 -20.77 -36.98
N PHE A 546 18.40 -20.70 -36.19
CA PHE A 546 19.05 -19.44 -35.85
C PHE A 546 19.98 -18.95 -36.96
N HIS A 547 20.60 -19.85 -37.73
CA HIS A 547 21.57 -19.50 -38.76
C HIS A 547 21.05 -18.41 -39.76
N PRO A 548 19.83 -18.49 -40.33
CA PRO A 548 19.30 -17.44 -41.21
C PRO A 548 19.16 -16.07 -40.55
N TRP A 549 18.88 -16.04 -39.24
CA TRP A 549 18.68 -14.78 -38.49
C TRP A 549 20.00 -14.08 -38.14
N CYS A 550 21.15 -14.77 -38.23
CA CYS A 550 22.48 -14.18 -38.09
C CYS A 550 22.81 -13.17 -39.20
N THR A 551 22.07 -13.19 -40.31
CA THR A 551 22.21 -12.24 -41.42
C THR A 551 21.00 -11.31 -41.57
N ALA A 552 20.10 -11.27 -40.57
CA ALA A 552 18.88 -10.48 -40.65
C ALA A 552 19.18 -8.97 -40.79
N GLN A 553 18.40 -8.28 -41.63
CA GLN A 553 18.53 -6.82 -41.78
C GLN A 553 18.29 -6.10 -40.45
N ASN A 554 17.34 -6.57 -39.63
CA ASN A 554 17.10 -6.02 -38.31
C ASN A 554 18.29 -6.28 -37.38
N PHE A 555 18.95 -5.21 -36.97
CA PHE A 555 20.17 -5.24 -36.17
C PHE A 555 20.01 -5.98 -34.84
N THR A 556 18.93 -5.74 -34.10
CA THR A 556 18.68 -6.39 -32.80
C THR A 556 18.48 -7.89 -32.96
N VAL A 557 17.65 -8.31 -33.92
CA VAL A 557 17.40 -9.75 -34.19
C VAL A 557 18.70 -10.46 -34.55
N ARG A 558 19.53 -9.82 -35.38
CA ARG A 558 20.85 -10.35 -35.76
C ARG A 558 21.75 -10.58 -34.54
N CYS A 559 21.86 -9.58 -33.66
CA CYS A 559 22.67 -9.68 -32.44
C CYS A 559 22.13 -10.76 -31.49
N THR A 560 20.81 -10.85 -31.32
CA THR A 560 20.16 -11.87 -30.49
C THR A 560 20.43 -13.28 -31.01
N SER A 561 20.35 -13.48 -32.32
CA SER A 561 20.63 -14.78 -32.97
C SER A 561 22.08 -15.21 -32.78
N LEU A 562 23.04 -14.30 -33.02
CA LEU A 562 24.47 -14.56 -32.80
C LEU A 562 24.80 -14.86 -31.33
N ALA A 563 24.21 -14.11 -30.40
CA ALA A 563 24.37 -14.34 -28.97
C ALA A 563 23.82 -15.71 -28.55
N ALA A 564 22.65 -16.10 -29.05
CA ALA A 564 22.06 -17.41 -28.76
C ALA A 564 22.92 -18.57 -29.28
N LEU A 565 23.44 -18.46 -30.51
CA LEU A 565 24.38 -19.45 -31.06
C LEU A 565 25.66 -19.53 -30.23
N LYS A 566 26.25 -18.40 -29.82
CA LYS A 566 27.45 -18.35 -28.98
C LYS A 566 27.24 -19.06 -27.63
N LEU A 567 26.07 -18.88 -27.01
CA LEU A 567 25.72 -19.56 -25.76
C LEU A 567 25.55 -21.07 -25.95
N LEU A 568 24.79 -21.50 -26.97
CA LEU A 568 24.58 -22.93 -27.24
C LEU A 568 25.87 -23.64 -27.66
N TRP A 569 26.74 -22.96 -28.42
CA TRP A 569 28.03 -23.50 -28.86
C TRP A 569 28.93 -23.88 -27.69
N ASN A 570 28.90 -23.11 -26.60
CA ASN A 570 29.70 -23.39 -25.41
C ASN A 570 29.24 -24.66 -24.67
N ILE A 571 27.98 -25.06 -24.82
CA ILE A 571 27.36 -26.18 -24.09
C ILE A 571 27.25 -27.44 -24.95
N VAL A 572 27.19 -27.30 -26.28
CA VAL A 572 27.04 -28.43 -27.21
C VAL A 572 28.26 -29.35 -27.24
N GLY A 573 28.03 -30.66 -27.36
CA GLY A 573 29.09 -31.68 -27.41
C GLY A 573 29.91 -31.68 -28.71
N ASN A 574 31.11 -32.26 -28.66
CA ASN A 574 32.11 -32.21 -29.75
C ASN A 574 31.58 -32.73 -31.09
N LYS A 575 30.79 -33.81 -31.10
CA LYS A 575 30.22 -34.41 -32.32
C LYS A 575 29.43 -33.39 -33.16
N LEU A 576 28.58 -32.59 -32.53
CA LEU A 576 27.80 -31.57 -33.22
C LEU A 576 28.65 -30.35 -33.59
N ARG A 577 29.69 -30.03 -32.81
CA ARG A 577 30.65 -28.97 -33.21
C ARG A 577 31.35 -29.32 -34.51
N ASP A 578 31.69 -30.59 -34.71
CA ASP A 578 32.31 -31.06 -35.96
C ASP A 578 31.31 -30.97 -37.14
N GLN A 579 30.06 -31.40 -36.93
CA GLN A 579 29.00 -31.30 -37.94
C GLN A 579 28.69 -29.85 -38.35
N PHE A 580 28.65 -28.94 -37.37
CA PHE A 580 28.33 -27.52 -37.56
C PHE A 580 29.57 -26.61 -37.48
N HIS A 581 30.74 -27.10 -37.88
CA HIS A 581 32.01 -26.36 -37.75
C HIS A 581 32.00 -24.97 -38.41
N TYR A 582 31.19 -24.76 -39.46
CA TYR A 582 31.02 -23.45 -40.11
C TYR A 582 30.41 -22.39 -39.18
N LEU A 583 29.60 -22.79 -38.18
CA LEU A 583 29.05 -21.87 -37.18
C LEU A 583 30.15 -21.23 -36.34
N ARG A 584 31.28 -21.93 -36.14
CA ARG A 584 32.45 -21.36 -35.46
C ARG A 584 32.92 -20.08 -36.15
N CYS A 585 33.05 -20.11 -37.48
CA CYS A 585 33.44 -18.95 -38.26
C CYS A 585 32.44 -17.80 -38.10
N ILE A 586 31.14 -18.09 -38.02
CA ILE A 586 30.08 -17.08 -37.84
C ILE A 586 30.11 -16.48 -36.42
N ILE A 587 30.29 -17.31 -35.39
CA ILE A 587 30.33 -16.88 -33.99
C ILE A 587 31.59 -16.04 -33.70
N GLU A 588 32.73 -16.44 -34.30
CA GLU A 588 34.01 -15.74 -34.17
C GLU A 588 34.13 -14.55 -35.14
N PHE A 589 33.15 -14.34 -36.04
CA PHE A 589 33.16 -13.27 -37.02
C PHE A 589 32.97 -11.89 -36.36
N ASP A 590 34.09 -11.19 -36.14
CA ASP A 590 34.10 -9.82 -35.63
C ASP A 590 34.06 -8.82 -36.80
N ALA A 591 32.85 -8.59 -37.35
CA ALA A 591 32.63 -7.66 -38.46
C ALA A 591 33.02 -6.20 -38.13
N GLU A 592 33.03 -5.84 -36.84
CA GLU A 592 33.30 -4.49 -36.34
C GLU A 592 34.11 -4.53 -35.04
N LYS A 593 35.44 -4.63 -35.15
CA LYS A 593 36.38 -4.72 -34.01
C LYS A 593 36.24 -3.61 -32.95
N ALA A 594 35.58 -2.49 -33.28
CA ALA A 594 35.32 -1.35 -32.40
C ALA A 594 33.82 -0.91 -32.39
N GLY A 595 32.89 -1.81 -32.73
CA GLY A 595 31.48 -1.49 -32.96
C GLY A 595 30.51 -1.79 -31.81
N ASN A 596 29.32 -1.18 -31.88
CA ASN A 596 28.18 -1.44 -30.98
C ASN A 596 27.73 -2.91 -31.01
N THR A 597 27.99 -3.63 -32.11
CA THR A 597 27.59 -5.03 -32.34
C THR A 597 28.17 -5.98 -31.30
N LYS A 598 29.51 -6.00 -31.17
CA LYS A 598 30.23 -6.84 -30.20
C LYS A 598 29.77 -6.57 -28.77
N ARG A 599 29.64 -5.29 -28.42
CA ARG A 599 29.14 -4.85 -27.11
C ARG A 599 27.74 -5.38 -26.80
N ILE A 600 26.82 -5.37 -27.77
CA ILE A 600 25.44 -5.86 -27.57
C ILE A 600 25.40 -7.37 -27.46
N ILE A 601 26.15 -8.09 -28.30
CA ILE A 601 26.25 -9.55 -28.23
C ILE A 601 26.84 -9.97 -26.88
N ASP A 602 27.95 -9.35 -26.45
CA ASP A 602 28.56 -9.66 -25.16
C ASP A 602 27.64 -9.28 -24.00
N ARG A 603 26.85 -8.20 -24.10
CA ARG A 603 25.81 -7.88 -23.12
C ARG A 603 24.74 -8.97 -23.04
N LEU A 604 24.26 -9.48 -24.17
CA LEU A 604 23.28 -10.58 -24.21
C LEU A 604 23.86 -11.86 -23.62
N CYS A 605 25.10 -12.22 -23.97
CA CYS A 605 25.79 -13.39 -23.44
C CYS A 605 26.12 -13.30 -21.94
N ASN A 606 26.01 -12.12 -21.33
CA ASN A 606 26.21 -11.91 -19.91
C ASN A 606 24.95 -11.39 -19.19
N ASP A 607 23.78 -11.36 -19.87
CA ASP A 607 22.54 -10.88 -19.28
C ASP A 607 21.92 -11.94 -18.37
N PHE A 608 21.39 -11.51 -17.22
CA PHE A 608 20.80 -12.41 -16.23
C PHE A 608 19.71 -13.32 -16.83
N TYR A 609 18.83 -12.79 -17.69
CA TYR A 609 17.75 -13.56 -18.28
C TYR A 609 18.26 -14.41 -19.42
N PHE A 610 18.94 -13.79 -20.39
CA PHE A 610 19.28 -14.46 -21.64
C PHE A 610 20.37 -15.54 -21.48
N ALA A 611 21.35 -15.33 -20.60
CA ALA A 611 22.47 -16.25 -20.42
C ALA A 611 22.33 -17.14 -19.18
N TYR A 612 22.05 -16.54 -18.03
CA TYR A 612 22.28 -17.17 -16.73
C TYR A 612 21.04 -17.79 -16.07
N LEU A 613 19.83 -17.38 -16.46
CA LEU A 613 18.59 -17.94 -15.92
C LEU A 613 18.59 -19.47 -16.14
N ASP A 614 18.44 -20.20 -15.04
CA ASP A 614 18.11 -21.61 -15.01
C ASP A 614 16.61 -21.74 -14.76
N GLU A 615 15.89 -22.26 -15.75
CA GLU A 615 14.44 -22.19 -15.77
C GLU A 615 13.78 -23.06 -14.70
N ASN A 616 14.51 -24.04 -14.15
CA ASN A 616 14.05 -24.92 -13.10
C ASN A 616 14.54 -24.50 -11.73
N ALA A 617 15.83 -24.18 -11.59
CA ALA A 617 16.42 -23.78 -10.30
C ALA A 617 15.98 -22.36 -9.89
N ASP A 618 15.83 -21.44 -10.84
CA ASP A 618 15.44 -20.05 -10.55
C ASP A 618 13.91 -19.86 -10.54
N TYR A 619 13.10 -20.90 -10.81
CA TYR A 619 11.64 -20.81 -10.68
C TYR A 619 11.21 -20.84 -9.22
N SER A 620 11.34 -19.69 -8.56
CA SER A 620 11.04 -19.45 -7.14
C SER A 620 10.23 -18.15 -6.94
N LEU A 621 9.55 -18.01 -5.80
CA LEU A 621 8.85 -16.75 -5.45
C LEU A 621 9.79 -15.56 -5.40
N GLU A 622 10.98 -15.75 -4.83
CA GLU A 622 11.99 -14.69 -4.71
C GLU A 622 12.42 -14.21 -6.10
N THR A 623 12.67 -15.13 -7.03
CA THR A 623 13.01 -14.74 -8.40
C THR A 623 11.87 -13.96 -9.06
N VAL A 624 10.65 -14.50 -9.00
CA VAL A 624 9.48 -13.93 -9.71
C VAL A 624 9.05 -12.59 -9.14
N LEU A 625 9.08 -12.43 -7.81
CA LEU A 625 8.51 -11.28 -7.09
C LEU A 625 9.54 -10.26 -6.61
N THR A 626 10.81 -10.63 -6.49
CA THR A 626 11.91 -9.77 -6.03
C THR A 626 12.93 -9.52 -7.14
N ILE A 627 13.65 -10.56 -7.57
CA ILE A 627 14.82 -10.41 -8.46
C ILE A 627 14.41 -9.88 -9.84
N LEU A 628 13.37 -10.44 -10.45
CA LEU A 628 12.91 -10.01 -11.77
C LEU A 628 12.47 -8.53 -11.80
N PRO A 629 11.57 -8.06 -10.91
CA PRO A 629 11.23 -6.64 -10.79
C PRO A 629 12.44 -5.72 -10.67
N GLU A 630 13.41 -6.08 -9.83
CA GLU A 630 14.64 -5.30 -9.64
C GLU A 630 15.48 -5.26 -10.92
N LYS A 631 15.73 -6.41 -11.54
CA LYS A 631 16.54 -6.52 -12.76
C LYS A 631 15.93 -5.82 -13.96
N VAL A 632 14.60 -5.70 -14.02
CA VAL A 632 13.92 -4.98 -15.10
C VAL A 632 13.67 -3.50 -14.76
N GLY A 633 14.11 -3.03 -13.58
CA GLY A 633 14.04 -1.64 -13.18
C GLY A 633 12.64 -1.16 -12.78
N LEU A 634 11.79 -2.05 -12.27
CA LEU A 634 10.52 -1.67 -11.66
C LEU A 634 10.74 -0.93 -10.33
N THR A 635 9.71 -0.25 -9.82
CA THR A 635 9.84 0.50 -8.56
C THR A 635 9.92 -0.43 -7.36
N ALA A 636 10.40 0.10 -6.22
CA ALA A 636 10.36 -0.61 -4.95
C ALA A 636 8.93 -1.08 -4.59
N GLN A 637 7.88 -0.33 -4.94
CA GLN A 637 6.49 -0.76 -4.71
C GLN A 637 6.08 -2.00 -5.54
N ASP A 638 6.73 -2.23 -6.67
CA ASP A 638 6.49 -3.37 -7.56
C ASP A 638 7.34 -4.58 -7.20
N THR A 639 8.33 -4.40 -6.33
CA THR A 639 9.23 -5.43 -5.85
C THR A 639 8.76 -5.90 -4.48
N ILE A 640 8.43 -7.18 -4.30
CA ILE A 640 8.18 -7.74 -2.96
C ILE A 640 9.53 -8.13 -2.39
N THR A 641 9.91 -7.57 -1.26
CA THR A 641 11.23 -7.83 -0.67
C THR A 641 11.34 -9.23 -0.07
N SER A 642 12.54 -9.83 -0.09
CA SER A 642 12.77 -11.17 0.47
C SER A 642 12.45 -11.26 1.97
N HIS A 643 12.49 -10.14 2.70
CA HIS A 643 12.04 -10.08 4.10
C HIS A 643 10.55 -10.40 4.25
N LEU A 644 9.69 -9.88 3.37
CA LEU A 644 8.24 -10.10 3.45
C LEU A 644 7.84 -11.54 3.13
N LEU A 645 8.63 -12.23 2.30
CA LEU A 645 8.41 -13.64 1.96
C LEU A 645 8.47 -14.56 3.20
N LYS A 646 9.13 -14.15 4.28
CA LYS A 646 9.21 -14.91 5.54
C LYS A 646 7.88 -14.99 6.31
N TYR A 647 6.92 -14.12 6.00
CA TYR A 647 5.64 -14.05 6.73
C TYR A 647 4.53 -14.90 6.12
N ILE A 648 4.79 -15.58 5.00
CA ILE A 648 3.81 -16.41 4.30
C ILE A 648 4.26 -17.87 4.23
N SER A 649 3.28 -18.77 4.10
CA SER A 649 3.56 -20.19 3.86
C SER A 649 3.99 -20.37 2.42
N MET A 650 5.18 -20.93 2.21
CA MET A 650 5.72 -21.23 0.89
C MET A 650 5.05 -22.45 0.26
N ASP A 651 4.44 -23.32 1.06
CA ASP A 651 3.79 -24.56 0.60
C ASP A 651 2.55 -24.29 -0.27
N ASP A 652 2.04 -23.06 -0.26
CA ASP A 652 0.86 -22.67 -1.02
C ASP A 652 1.16 -22.46 -2.51
N PHE A 653 2.43 -22.44 -2.92
CA PHE A 653 2.86 -22.10 -4.29
C PHE A 653 3.41 -23.31 -5.07
N ALA A 654 3.36 -23.23 -6.41
CA ALA A 654 3.89 -24.25 -7.32
C ALA A 654 5.41 -24.19 -7.52
N CYS A 655 6.04 -23.06 -7.20
CA CYS A 655 7.46 -22.81 -7.42
C CYS A 655 8.34 -23.37 -6.30
N VAL A 656 9.63 -23.62 -6.59
CA VAL A 656 10.57 -24.30 -5.67
C VAL A 656 11.09 -23.35 -4.59
N ARG A 657 11.46 -23.90 -3.42
CA ARG A 657 12.15 -23.18 -2.34
C ARG A 657 13.53 -22.71 -2.83
N SER A 658 13.71 -21.41 -3.03
CA SER A 658 15.02 -20.81 -3.33
C SER A 658 15.75 -20.56 -2.02
N ASP A 659 16.66 -21.46 -1.65
CA ASP A 659 17.63 -21.17 -0.58
C ASP A 659 18.92 -20.53 -1.17
N SER A 660 19.06 -20.35 -2.50
CA SER A 660 20.30 -19.87 -3.14
C SER A 660 20.19 -19.50 -4.64
N SER A 661 19.28 -18.62 -5.07
CA SER A 661 19.36 -18.11 -6.45
C SER A 661 20.55 -17.14 -6.61
N ASN A 662 21.61 -17.58 -7.31
CA ASN A 662 22.74 -16.71 -7.68
C ASN A 662 22.36 -15.70 -8.79
N LEU A 663 21.13 -15.78 -9.31
CA LEU A 663 20.64 -14.93 -10.40
C LEU A 663 20.74 -13.44 -10.10
N SER A 664 20.60 -13.06 -8.82
CA SER A 664 20.74 -11.68 -8.34
C SER A 664 22.13 -11.07 -8.59
N GLN A 665 23.18 -11.89 -8.74
CA GLN A 665 24.55 -11.43 -8.97
C GLN A 665 24.80 -11.01 -10.43
N TYR A 666 24.02 -11.55 -11.38
CA TYR A 666 24.24 -11.29 -12.80
C TYR A 666 23.63 -9.96 -13.25
N PRO A 667 24.26 -9.24 -14.18
CA PRO A 667 23.79 -7.93 -14.62
C PRO A 667 22.54 -8.00 -15.51
N SER A 668 21.75 -6.93 -15.53
CA SER A 668 20.63 -6.75 -16.46
C SER A 668 20.98 -5.70 -17.51
N PHE A 669 21.53 -6.15 -18.62
CA PHE A 669 21.98 -5.28 -19.71
C PHE A 669 20.91 -5.05 -20.76
N VAL A 670 19.99 -6.00 -20.91
CA VAL A 670 18.87 -5.94 -21.86
C VAL A 670 17.71 -5.14 -21.28
N PHE A 671 17.43 -5.32 -19.99
CA PHE A 671 16.24 -4.77 -19.33
C PHE A 671 16.53 -3.66 -18.32
N GLY A 672 17.74 -3.61 -17.74
CA GLY A 672 18.13 -2.68 -16.68
C GLY A 672 18.68 -1.31 -17.13
N GLN A 673 18.57 -0.95 -18.41
CA GLN A 673 19.17 0.29 -18.96
C GLN A 673 18.65 1.59 -18.31
N THR A 674 17.59 1.53 -17.50
CA THR A 674 17.07 2.67 -16.74
C THR A 674 17.85 2.96 -15.45
N GLN A 675 18.55 1.98 -14.85
CA GLN A 675 19.25 2.17 -13.57
C GLN A 675 20.77 2.38 -13.71
N VAL A 676 21.41 1.80 -14.72
CA VAL A 676 22.88 1.86 -14.86
C VAL A 676 23.37 3.30 -15.14
N GLN A 677 22.53 4.18 -15.70
CA GLN A 677 22.86 5.60 -15.82
C GLN A 677 22.66 6.42 -14.53
N ARG A 678 21.93 5.91 -13.52
CA ARG A 678 21.68 6.63 -12.25
C ARG A 678 22.66 6.24 -11.13
N HIS A 679 23.06 4.97 -11.04
CA HIS A 679 23.90 4.51 -9.93
C HIS A 679 25.42 4.65 -10.17
N GLN A 680 25.86 4.91 -11.41
CA GLN A 680 27.26 5.28 -11.66
C GLN A 680 27.57 6.76 -11.32
N GLN A 681 26.63 7.51 -10.72
CA GLN A 681 26.85 8.89 -10.26
C GLN A 681 27.11 9.03 -8.75
N ILE A 682 27.15 7.95 -7.95
CA ILE A 682 27.22 8.07 -6.47
C ILE A 682 28.42 7.35 -5.82
N HIS A 683 29.21 6.57 -6.55
CA HIS A 683 30.50 6.13 -6.01
C HIS A 683 31.61 7.01 -6.55
N GLU A 684 32.13 7.89 -5.70
CA GLU A 684 33.52 8.33 -5.75
C GLU A 684 34.42 7.10 -5.52
N PRO A 685 35.35 6.80 -6.43
CA PRO A 685 36.62 6.23 -6.07
C PRO A 685 37.65 7.36 -6.06
N ASP A 686 38.29 7.53 -4.91
CA ASP A 686 39.50 8.32 -4.76
C ASP A 686 40.49 8.02 -5.89
N GLY A 687 40.97 9.09 -6.52
CA GLY A 687 42.16 9.08 -7.35
C GLY A 687 41.99 8.46 -8.73
N LEU A 688 41.46 9.25 -9.68
CA LEU A 688 41.95 9.35 -11.06
C LEU A 688 41.25 10.52 -11.75
N SER A 689 41.98 11.61 -11.87
CA SER A 689 41.66 12.74 -12.73
C SER A 689 41.63 12.29 -14.19
N ASP A 690 40.44 12.13 -14.75
CA ASP A 690 40.18 12.48 -16.15
C ASP A 690 38.68 12.67 -16.39
N ILE A 691 38.39 13.78 -17.06
CA ILE A 691 37.10 14.44 -17.18
C ILE A 691 36.09 13.54 -17.92
N SER A 692 35.15 12.94 -17.18
CA SER A 692 33.93 12.41 -17.79
C SER A 692 32.96 13.57 -18.05
N VAL A 693 32.87 14.01 -19.30
CA VAL A 693 31.85 14.97 -19.74
C VAL A 693 30.48 14.27 -19.64
N ILE A 694 29.81 14.43 -18.49
CA ILE A 694 28.46 13.90 -18.26
C ILE A 694 27.47 14.71 -19.10
N GLN A 695 26.65 14.02 -19.90
CA GLN A 695 25.54 14.63 -20.64
C GLN A 695 24.51 15.19 -19.64
N ARG A 696 24.55 16.50 -19.37
CA ARG A 696 23.46 17.19 -18.70
C ARG A 696 22.31 17.32 -19.70
N LYS A 697 21.14 16.76 -19.40
CA LYS A 697 19.91 17.26 -20.02
C LYS A 697 19.73 18.68 -19.50
N PHE A 698 19.75 19.66 -20.39
CA PHE A 698 19.47 21.04 -20.01
C PHE A 698 18.11 21.06 -19.29
N ASN A 699 18.11 21.41 -18.01
CA ASN A 699 16.90 21.94 -17.40
C ASN A 699 16.70 23.27 -18.12
N ALA A 700 15.57 23.43 -18.83
CA ALA A 700 15.18 24.72 -19.34
C ALA A 700 15.26 25.67 -18.15
N VAL A 701 16.25 26.56 -18.16
CA VAL A 701 16.26 27.68 -17.23
C VAL A 701 14.94 28.35 -17.55
N SER A 702 14.03 28.39 -16.58
CA SER A 702 12.92 29.33 -16.62
C SER A 702 13.56 30.71 -16.54
N VAL A 703 14.13 31.15 -17.67
CA VAL A 703 14.52 32.53 -17.85
C VAL A 703 13.18 33.23 -17.75
N ASN A 704 12.95 33.85 -16.59
CA ASN A 704 11.86 34.79 -16.42
C ASN A 704 11.94 35.69 -17.65
N ARG A 705 10.95 35.63 -18.56
CA ARG A 705 10.86 36.52 -19.75
C ARG A 705 11.00 38.00 -19.36
N ALA A 706 10.86 38.31 -18.07
CA ALA A 706 11.12 39.60 -17.44
C ALA A 706 12.59 40.10 -17.47
N LEU A 707 13.59 39.32 -17.92
CA LEU A 707 15.01 39.71 -17.76
C LEU A 707 15.62 40.57 -18.90
N LEU A 708 14.88 40.90 -19.97
CA LEU A 708 15.42 41.71 -21.08
C LEU A 708 14.42 42.77 -21.54
N GLU A 709 14.11 43.74 -20.68
CA GLU A 709 13.37 44.94 -21.09
C GLU A 709 14.06 45.60 -22.30
N GLY A 710 13.32 45.75 -23.41
CA GLY A 710 13.77 46.45 -24.62
C GLY A 710 14.44 45.60 -25.70
N VAL A 711 14.59 44.28 -25.51
CA VAL A 711 15.08 43.35 -26.55
C VAL A 711 13.93 42.52 -27.11
N SER A 712 13.80 42.47 -28.43
CA SER A 712 12.76 41.69 -29.12
C SER A 712 13.24 41.18 -30.48
N LEU A 713 12.96 39.91 -30.75
CA LEU A 713 13.20 39.26 -32.03
C LEU A 713 11.89 38.66 -32.55
N ILE A 714 11.55 39.03 -33.78
CA ILE A 714 10.43 38.46 -34.55
C ILE A 714 11.01 37.73 -35.74
N VAL A 715 10.55 36.51 -36.00
CA VAL A 715 10.99 35.71 -37.15
C VAL A 715 9.84 35.58 -38.15
N VAL A 716 10.09 35.93 -39.41
CA VAL A 716 9.15 35.81 -40.52
C VAL A 716 9.57 34.65 -41.40
N ALA A 717 8.78 33.58 -41.35
CA ALA A 717 8.97 32.35 -42.11
C ALA A 717 7.86 32.14 -43.16
N SER A 718 7.12 33.19 -43.53
CA SER A 718 6.03 33.11 -44.52
C SER A 718 6.48 32.72 -45.93
N LEU A 719 7.77 32.84 -46.26
CA LEU A 719 8.31 32.41 -47.55
C LEU A 719 8.69 30.91 -47.59
N LEU A 720 8.63 30.21 -46.46
CA LEU A 720 9.01 28.79 -46.37
C LEU A 720 7.85 27.88 -46.81
N ASP A 721 8.17 26.94 -47.70
CA ASP A 721 7.18 26.01 -48.21
C ASP A 721 7.10 24.72 -47.38
N LYS A 722 8.25 24.18 -46.95
CA LYS A 722 8.34 22.83 -46.37
C LYS A 722 7.93 22.82 -44.89
N ALA A 723 6.94 21.98 -44.56
CA ALA A 723 6.48 21.75 -43.18
C ALA A 723 7.62 21.36 -42.22
N ALA A 724 8.59 20.57 -42.69
CA ALA A 724 9.76 20.20 -41.90
C ALA A 724 10.64 21.40 -41.48
N ASN A 725 10.86 22.36 -42.39
CA ASN A 725 11.63 23.56 -42.08
C ASN A 725 10.87 24.48 -41.11
N LEU A 726 9.55 24.58 -41.28
CA LEU A 726 8.67 25.30 -40.35
C LEU A 726 8.69 24.67 -38.95
N GLY A 727 8.66 23.34 -38.84
CA GLY A 727 8.75 22.63 -37.55
C GLY A 727 10.09 22.84 -36.86
N GLY A 728 11.19 22.78 -37.63
CA GLY A 728 12.54 23.02 -37.13
C GLY A 728 12.77 24.46 -36.64
N ILE A 729 12.30 25.46 -37.40
CA ILE A 729 12.43 26.87 -36.99
C ILE A 729 11.51 27.21 -35.81
N CYS A 730 10.30 26.63 -35.75
CA CYS A 730 9.39 26.79 -34.61
C CYS A 730 10.04 26.33 -33.30
N ARG A 731 10.63 25.14 -33.30
CA ARG A 731 11.38 24.63 -32.14
C ARG A 731 12.56 25.52 -31.76
N THR A 732 13.29 26.02 -32.74
CA THR A 732 14.43 26.91 -32.47
C THR A 732 13.97 28.24 -31.86
N CYS A 733 12.87 28.80 -32.38
CA CYS A 733 12.27 30.03 -31.87
C CYS A 733 11.81 29.89 -30.42
N GLU A 734 11.13 28.78 -30.09
CA GLU A 734 10.67 28.50 -28.73
C GLU A 734 11.85 28.37 -27.76
N VAL A 735 12.84 27.54 -28.12
CA VAL A 735 14.01 27.26 -27.27
C VAL A 735 14.86 28.52 -27.00
N LEU A 736 14.99 29.41 -27.99
CA LEU A 736 15.79 30.64 -27.87
C LEU A 736 14.95 31.87 -27.50
N GLY A 737 13.67 31.70 -27.15
CA GLY A 737 12.84 32.78 -26.62
C GLY A 737 12.50 33.89 -27.62
N VAL A 738 12.34 33.56 -28.90
CA VAL A 738 11.83 34.48 -29.93
C VAL A 738 10.43 34.96 -29.53
N GLU A 739 10.12 36.25 -29.74
CA GLU A 739 8.85 36.83 -29.29
C GLU A 739 7.67 36.32 -30.12
N LYS A 740 7.86 36.23 -31.44
CA LYS A 740 6.82 35.88 -32.40
C LYS A 740 7.39 35.20 -33.64
N LEU A 741 6.72 34.16 -34.12
CA LEU A 741 7.03 33.47 -35.37
C LEU A 741 5.83 33.63 -36.33
N ILE A 742 6.09 34.24 -37.49
CA ILE A 742 5.09 34.53 -38.51
C ILE A 742 5.20 33.50 -39.63
N VAL A 743 4.09 32.87 -40.00
CA VAL A 743 4.01 31.83 -41.04
C VAL A 743 2.93 32.18 -42.06
N ALA A 744 3.00 31.61 -43.27
CA ALA A 744 2.02 31.91 -44.32
C ALA A 744 0.65 31.26 -44.11
N ASP A 745 0.62 30.12 -43.41
CA ASP A 745 -0.59 29.32 -43.18
C ASP A 745 -0.47 28.54 -41.87
N LEU A 746 -1.30 28.86 -40.89
CA LEU A 746 -1.32 28.16 -39.60
C LEU A 746 -1.80 26.70 -39.72
N ALA A 747 -2.47 26.31 -40.80
CA ALA A 747 -2.88 24.92 -41.01
C ALA A 747 -1.66 23.98 -41.12
N LYS A 748 -0.50 24.48 -41.58
CA LYS A 748 0.75 23.70 -41.68
C LYS A 748 1.30 23.23 -40.33
N ILE A 749 0.87 23.84 -39.22
CA ILE A 749 1.26 23.40 -37.86
C ILE A 749 0.70 22.01 -37.52
N LYS A 750 -0.43 21.64 -38.14
CA LYS A 750 -1.06 20.31 -37.96
C LYS A 750 -0.45 19.24 -38.88
N ASP A 751 0.49 19.61 -39.74
CA ASP A 751 1.17 18.67 -40.63
C ASP A 751 2.03 17.68 -39.84
N ARG A 752 2.07 16.42 -40.28
CA ARG A 752 2.81 15.36 -39.58
C ARG A 752 4.31 15.64 -39.55
N ASP A 753 4.88 16.16 -40.62
CA ASP A 753 6.31 16.42 -40.74
C ASP A 753 6.71 17.69 -39.97
N PHE A 754 5.79 18.66 -39.81
CA PHE A 754 5.95 19.76 -38.86
C PHE A 754 6.02 19.23 -37.42
N MET A 755 5.01 18.47 -36.98
CA MET A 755 4.91 17.96 -35.60
C MET A 755 6.09 17.05 -35.22
N ALA A 756 6.59 16.28 -36.19
CA ALA A 756 7.77 15.42 -36.00
C ALA A 756 9.05 16.20 -35.67
N LEU A 757 9.13 17.49 -36.03
CA LEU A 757 10.30 18.33 -35.75
C LEU A 757 10.05 19.36 -34.65
N SER A 758 8.84 19.93 -34.58
CA SER A 758 8.47 20.93 -33.57
C SER A 758 8.43 20.33 -32.17
N MET A 759 8.11 19.04 -32.02
CA MET A 759 8.09 18.34 -30.73
C MET A 759 7.26 19.11 -29.67
N SER A 760 6.08 19.59 -30.07
CA SER A 760 5.14 20.35 -29.24
C SER A 760 5.50 21.82 -28.95
N SER A 761 6.57 22.35 -29.55
CA SER A 761 6.98 23.77 -29.40
C SER A 761 5.90 24.75 -29.86
N GLU A 762 5.04 24.36 -30.79
CA GLU A 762 3.92 25.17 -31.30
C GLU A 762 2.89 25.55 -30.22
N ASN A 763 2.83 24.80 -29.11
CA ASN A 763 1.91 25.11 -28.01
C ASN A 763 2.40 26.27 -27.13
N TRP A 764 3.69 26.62 -27.23
CA TRP A 764 4.36 27.60 -26.38
C TRP A 764 4.88 28.81 -27.15
N MET A 765 5.03 28.67 -28.48
CA MET A 765 5.44 29.72 -29.39
C MET A 765 4.24 30.61 -29.78
N ASN A 766 4.44 31.92 -29.78
CA ASN A 766 3.43 32.86 -30.30
C ASN A 766 3.48 32.87 -31.84
N LEU A 767 2.47 32.28 -32.47
CA LEU A 767 2.38 32.06 -33.90
C LEU A 767 1.34 33.00 -34.53
N GLU A 768 1.71 33.68 -35.61
CA GLU A 768 0.83 34.57 -36.36
C GLU A 768 0.83 34.21 -37.85
N GLU A 769 -0.31 34.38 -38.51
CA GLU A 769 -0.44 34.15 -39.96
C GLU A 769 -0.24 35.46 -40.72
N SER A 770 0.63 35.46 -41.73
CA SER A 770 0.66 36.52 -42.74
C SER A 770 1.19 35.96 -44.06
N ARG A 771 0.41 36.15 -45.12
CA ARG A 771 0.71 35.59 -46.43
C ARG A 771 1.79 36.39 -47.16
N PRO A 772 2.53 35.81 -48.11
CA PRO A 772 3.58 36.51 -48.85
C PRO A 772 3.16 37.87 -49.45
N GLU A 773 1.92 38.00 -49.90
CA GLU A 773 1.37 39.24 -50.48
C GLU A 773 1.20 40.37 -49.45
N GLU A 774 1.08 40.02 -48.17
CA GLU A 774 0.88 40.96 -47.06
C GLU A 774 2.19 41.42 -46.43
N LEU A 775 3.29 40.71 -46.72
CA LEU A 775 4.61 40.99 -46.16
C LEU A 775 5.07 42.45 -46.34
N PRO A 776 4.89 43.12 -47.49
CA PRO A 776 5.27 44.54 -47.62
C PRO A 776 4.66 45.43 -46.54
N ASN A 777 3.36 45.27 -46.28
CA ASN A 777 2.63 46.07 -45.29
C ASN A 777 3.02 45.68 -43.86
N LEU A 778 3.21 44.38 -43.61
CA LEU A 778 3.65 43.86 -42.32
C LEU A 778 5.07 44.34 -41.96
N LEU A 779 6.00 44.29 -42.91
CA LEU A 779 7.36 44.76 -42.72
C LEU A 779 7.37 46.27 -42.41
N LEU A 780 6.61 47.08 -43.17
CA LEU A 780 6.46 48.51 -42.89
C LEU A 780 5.88 48.80 -41.50
N SER A 781 4.90 48.02 -41.04
CA SER A 781 4.29 48.22 -39.72
C SER A 781 5.28 47.93 -38.59
N PHE A 782 6.14 46.91 -38.74
CA PHE A 782 7.22 46.64 -37.79
C PHE A 782 8.28 47.73 -37.80
N ARG A 783 8.66 48.23 -38.98
CA ARG A 783 9.58 49.38 -39.09
C ARG A 783 9.04 50.60 -38.36
N ASN A 784 7.75 50.93 -38.56
CA ASN A 784 7.07 52.03 -37.86
C ASN A 784 7.00 51.80 -36.33
N SER A 785 7.04 50.55 -35.88
CA SER A 785 7.09 50.15 -34.47
C SER A 785 8.51 50.14 -33.89
N GLY A 786 9.50 50.60 -34.65
CA GLY A 786 10.90 50.72 -34.23
C GLY A 786 11.73 49.46 -34.36
N TYR A 787 11.29 48.48 -35.15
CA TYR A 787 12.11 47.30 -35.49
C TYR A 787 12.99 47.59 -36.70
N VAL A 788 14.19 46.99 -36.70
CA VAL A 788 15.05 46.92 -37.88
C VAL A 788 14.83 45.60 -38.59
N ILE A 789 14.61 45.65 -39.90
CA ILE A 789 14.27 44.51 -40.73
C ILE A 789 15.53 43.97 -41.38
N ILE A 790 15.86 42.72 -41.06
CA ILE A 790 17.04 42.03 -41.53
C ILE A 790 16.62 40.82 -42.35
N GLY A 791 17.11 40.72 -43.58
CA GLY A 791 16.94 39.52 -44.41
C GLY A 791 18.12 38.57 -44.26
N ALA A 792 17.84 37.29 -44.03
CA ALA A 792 18.84 36.22 -44.14
C ALA A 792 19.01 35.85 -45.62
N GLU A 793 19.91 36.54 -46.31
CA GLU A 793 20.10 36.37 -47.76
C GLU A 793 21.53 36.70 -48.19
N GLN A 794 21.99 35.98 -49.23
CA GLN A 794 23.27 36.21 -49.88
C GLN A 794 23.09 37.25 -50.99
N THR A 795 23.67 38.44 -50.81
CA THR A 795 23.57 39.55 -51.78
C THR A 795 24.95 40.17 -52.00
N THR A 796 25.11 41.03 -53.00
CA THR A 796 26.41 41.71 -53.20
C THR A 796 26.82 42.61 -52.03
N ASN A 797 25.86 43.06 -51.22
CA ASN A 797 26.06 43.97 -50.09
C ASN A 797 25.68 43.33 -48.73
N SER A 798 25.55 42.00 -48.65
CA SER A 798 25.23 41.33 -47.38
C SER A 798 26.38 41.48 -46.40
N THR A 799 26.02 41.71 -45.13
CA THR A 799 27.00 41.74 -44.05
C THR A 799 27.24 40.30 -43.56
N PRO A 800 28.50 39.83 -43.49
CA PRO A 800 28.80 38.52 -42.93
C PRO A 800 28.32 38.40 -41.47
N LEU A 801 27.70 37.27 -41.11
CA LEU A 801 27.09 37.02 -39.79
C LEU A 801 28.03 37.29 -38.60
N HIS A 802 29.32 37.01 -38.73
CA HIS A 802 30.30 37.24 -37.65
C HIS A 802 30.71 38.71 -37.50
N LYS A 803 30.37 39.59 -38.46
CA LYS A 803 30.69 41.03 -38.45
C LYS A 803 29.51 41.92 -38.10
N ILE A 804 28.27 41.41 -38.21
CA ILE A 804 27.10 42.21 -37.88
C ILE A 804 26.98 42.39 -36.36
N ARG A 805 26.54 43.59 -35.96
CA ARG A 805 25.93 43.84 -34.64
C ARG A 805 24.44 43.92 -34.80
N PHE A 806 23.71 43.07 -34.10
CA PHE A 806 22.26 43.05 -34.20
C PHE A 806 21.63 44.22 -33.44
N PRO A 807 20.51 44.77 -33.92
CA PRO A 807 19.74 45.78 -33.19
C PRO A 807 18.91 45.11 -32.09
N SER A 808 18.59 45.82 -31.01
CA SER A 808 17.82 45.24 -29.90
C SER A 808 16.39 44.86 -30.27
N LYS A 809 15.78 45.56 -31.25
CA LYS A 809 14.48 45.20 -31.85
C LYS A 809 14.68 44.82 -33.31
N MET A 810 14.51 43.54 -33.62
CA MET A 810 14.83 42.98 -34.93
C MET A 810 13.67 42.15 -35.50
N VAL A 811 13.38 42.34 -36.79
CA VAL A 811 12.61 41.38 -37.59
C VAL A 811 13.57 40.62 -38.49
N LEU A 812 13.55 39.30 -38.42
CA LEU A 812 14.34 38.41 -39.26
C LEU A 812 13.45 37.81 -40.37
N LEU A 813 13.65 38.21 -41.62
CA LEU A 813 12.99 37.61 -42.78
C LEU A 813 13.84 36.46 -43.34
N LEU A 814 13.25 35.27 -43.40
CA LEU A 814 13.84 34.09 -44.01
C LEU A 814 13.33 33.92 -45.45
N GLY A 815 14.24 33.60 -46.38
CA GLY A 815 13.91 33.38 -47.80
C GLY A 815 13.27 32.02 -48.10
N ASN A 816 12.67 31.90 -49.28
CA ASN A 816 12.20 30.62 -49.80
C ASN A 816 13.36 29.65 -50.06
N GLU A 817 13.15 28.35 -49.88
CA GLU A 817 14.19 27.32 -50.02
C GLU A 817 14.86 27.27 -51.41
N LYS A 818 14.16 27.75 -52.45
CA LYS A 818 14.65 27.75 -53.84
C LYS A 818 14.98 29.14 -54.33
N GLU A 819 14.09 30.10 -54.06
CA GLU A 819 14.12 31.43 -54.67
C GLU A 819 14.74 32.51 -53.77
N GLY A 820 15.01 32.18 -52.49
CA GLY A 820 15.49 33.15 -51.52
C GLY A 820 14.44 34.21 -51.20
N ILE A 821 14.88 35.42 -50.86
CA ILE A 821 14.01 36.59 -50.66
C ILE A 821 13.70 37.24 -52.02
N PRO A 822 12.42 37.32 -52.43
CA PRO A 822 12.02 37.97 -53.66
C PRO A 822 12.53 39.41 -53.79
N MET A 823 12.91 39.82 -54.99
CA MET A 823 13.48 41.15 -55.26
C MET A 823 12.61 42.31 -54.77
N HIS A 824 11.28 42.19 -54.86
CA HIS A 824 10.37 43.23 -54.39
C HIS A 824 10.37 43.38 -52.85
N LEU A 825 10.75 42.35 -52.09
CA LEU A 825 10.90 42.41 -50.63
C LEU A 825 12.27 42.93 -50.19
N LEU A 826 13.31 42.80 -51.03
CA LEU A 826 14.65 43.31 -50.71
C LEU A 826 14.64 44.84 -50.44
N GLY A 827 13.79 45.60 -51.13
CA GLY A 827 13.62 47.04 -50.90
C GLY A 827 13.02 47.42 -49.53
N TYR A 828 12.44 46.45 -48.82
CA TYR A 828 11.90 46.64 -47.47
C TYR A 828 12.89 46.28 -46.38
N LEU A 829 14.04 45.68 -46.71
CA LEU A 829 15.06 45.31 -45.73
C LEU A 829 15.94 46.51 -45.40
N ASP A 830 16.25 46.70 -44.12
CA ASP A 830 17.25 47.67 -43.69
C ASP A 830 18.67 47.13 -43.93
N LYS A 831 18.86 45.81 -43.78
CA LYS A 831 20.13 45.10 -44.02
C LYS A 831 19.89 43.66 -44.49
N THR A 832 20.85 43.11 -45.22
CA THR A 832 20.94 41.66 -45.49
C THR A 832 22.14 41.06 -44.76
N VAL A 833 21.97 39.85 -44.26
CA VAL A 833 23.00 39.11 -43.51
C VAL A 833 23.21 37.75 -44.17
N GLU A 834 24.48 37.38 -44.34
CA GLU A 834 24.86 36.10 -44.91
C GLU A 834 25.72 35.27 -43.96
N VAL A 835 25.57 33.95 -44.06
CA VAL A 835 26.49 32.99 -43.46
C VAL A 835 27.57 32.66 -44.48
N LEU A 836 28.83 32.94 -44.14
CA LEU A 836 29.96 32.61 -45.01
C LEU A 836 30.12 31.10 -45.15
N GLN A 837 30.40 30.65 -46.38
CA GLN A 837 30.52 29.25 -46.75
C GLN A 837 31.88 28.99 -47.41
N ILE A 838 32.51 27.86 -47.08
CA ILE A 838 33.80 27.44 -47.67
C ILE A 838 33.59 26.29 -48.68
N GLY A 839 32.51 25.52 -48.52
CA GLY A 839 32.24 24.32 -49.33
C GLY A 839 31.63 24.58 -50.71
N HIS A 840 31.37 23.51 -51.45
CA HIS A 840 30.80 23.55 -52.81
C HIS A 840 29.28 23.68 -52.87
N THR A 841 28.57 23.42 -51.76
CA THR A 841 27.11 23.58 -51.67
C THR A 841 26.76 25.07 -51.72
N ARG A 842 25.75 25.44 -52.52
CA ARG A 842 25.42 26.85 -52.78
C ARG A 842 24.88 27.60 -51.56
N SER A 843 24.09 26.93 -50.73
CA SER A 843 23.44 27.52 -49.56
C SER A 843 23.17 26.47 -48.48
N LEU A 844 23.02 26.95 -47.23
CA LEU A 844 22.53 26.15 -46.12
C LEU A 844 21.01 25.96 -46.19
N ASN A 845 20.49 24.95 -45.49
CA ASN A 845 19.05 24.84 -45.28
C ASN A 845 18.54 26.08 -44.53
N VAL A 846 17.45 26.69 -45.01
CA VAL A 846 16.85 27.90 -44.46
C VAL A 846 16.61 27.86 -42.94
N HIS A 847 16.13 26.75 -42.37
CA HIS A 847 15.89 26.69 -40.92
C HIS A 847 17.22 26.63 -40.13
N VAL A 848 18.28 26.08 -40.73
CA VAL A 848 19.63 26.07 -40.15
C VAL A 848 20.22 27.48 -40.22
N THR A 849 20.06 28.17 -41.35
CA THR A 849 20.45 29.59 -41.48
C THR A 849 19.72 30.43 -40.44
N GLY A 850 18.39 30.29 -40.33
CA GLY A 850 17.59 30.96 -39.29
C GLY A 850 18.11 30.65 -37.88
N ALA A 851 18.39 29.38 -37.57
CA ALA A 851 18.92 28.99 -36.27
C ALA A 851 20.27 29.65 -35.94
N LEU A 852 21.18 29.77 -36.91
CA LEU A 852 22.47 30.46 -36.72
C LEU A 852 22.29 31.94 -36.41
N LEU A 853 21.37 32.62 -37.12
CA LEU A 853 21.10 34.04 -36.87
C LEU A 853 20.40 34.26 -35.53
N ILE A 854 19.40 33.45 -35.19
CA ILE A 854 18.70 33.52 -33.90
C ILE A 854 19.67 33.25 -32.75
N TYR A 855 20.53 32.23 -32.88
CA TYR A 855 21.54 31.93 -31.86
C TYR A 855 22.55 33.06 -31.70
N ARG A 856 23.02 33.67 -32.80
CA ARG A 856 23.93 34.81 -32.72
C ARG A 856 23.29 36.04 -32.06
N PHE A 857 22.01 36.30 -32.35
CA PHE A 857 21.23 37.33 -31.66
C PHE A 857 21.11 37.02 -30.16
N PHE A 858 20.81 35.76 -29.82
CA PHE A 858 20.75 35.27 -28.44
C PHE A 858 22.09 35.46 -27.72
N GLU A 859 23.22 35.10 -28.33
CA GLU A 859 24.54 35.34 -27.76
C GLU A 859 24.82 36.83 -27.51
N GLU A 860 24.42 37.70 -28.43
CA GLU A 860 24.71 39.13 -28.33
C GLU A 860 23.96 39.79 -27.18
N PHE A 861 22.70 39.42 -26.94
CA PHE A 861 21.83 40.10 -25.97
C PHE A 861 21.49 39.31 -24.71
N ILE A 862 21.59 37.98 -24.74
CA ILE A 862 21.12 37.11 -23.64
C ILE A 862 22.29 36.49 -22.88
N ALA A 863 23.35 36.07 -23.57
CA ALA A 863 24.53 35.47 -22.92
C ALA A 863 25.48 36.51 -22.27
N THR A 864 25.41 37.79 -22.66
CA THR A 864 26.28 38.86 -22.13
C THR A 864 25.79 39.47 -20.81
N LYS A 865 24.58 39.13 -20.35
CA LYS A 865 23.99 39.61 -19.08
C LYS A 865 23.85 38.53 -17.99
N THR A 866 24.13 37.27 -18.32
CA THR A 866 24.23 36.13 -17.39
C THR A 866 25.69 35.80 -17.11
#